data_AF-A0A352A4J5-F1
#
_entry.id   AF-A0A352A4J5-F1
#
_cell.length_a   1.000
_cell.length_b   1.000
_cell.length_c   1.000
_cell.angle_alpha   90.00
_cell.angle_beta   90.00
_cell.angle_gamma   90.00
#
_symmetry.space_group_name_H-M   'P 1'
#
loop_
_entity.id
_entity.type
_entity.pdbx_description
1 polymer ?
#
loop_
_entity_poly.entity_id
_entity_poly.type
_entity_poly.pdbx_seq_one_letter_code
_entity_poly.pdbx_strand_id
1 'polypeptide(L)'
;MYIFNGRKKILACMIAFVLTFSETAAIADTTRFTVVESKVEIPLIKSSFDNEDNYKRSKTNFLQNPQIVENDSMTEVEELLAPANLTVTPDCFSITVTWDSVEEASGYDIEIDGEVLDNGENTEYIHEGLTQGTEYTYRVRAKNLSTTSEWSSAVKATTTEESFPIPQNITTTSSCTAITIEWDTVAESLSYEIEVDEIIVNIAGNSYSVTGLNPNTEHVIRLRALGRDKQSNWSSPLTVWTMPETPQVIVNNVTDSSINLSWTPISRAESYEIIVNGMVIKNIKDTTYSQYNLKANYEYKYKIRAMGTNNSGQWSDEVKVITLPNTIVDTSIAQDVVWDIKGSPYIINDDLTINEGVTLTIMPGVIVKMNRGRNIIVNGSISAHGSEEEKIIFTSTYDKRYGGEGITFWSDYWGSCIIKGLGEVDASNINIRYSGENYGGNYSSITAEGKLNLADSEIYGVKETAIYAKNSCSVNLDNNKISYAETSSSPVIVINSGENSYIYITNNRIENTSGSAIGVYRCKSGVLEIENNYISNCSRYPIYINLDTLDASVFGGIKNNIFSSNIVNGFEYNCPYIEGTLKTNLTLTENDTGYAMGQITIPQGLTLNIEPGVVLRGERSYDIIVEGVLNAMGTEEKPIAFVSKLDADYGGPGIKTITDCWEGINVSPTGELIGDYLKIRDAGYYINGVSINIQGKAYLSNTEIKNSSGKGISITSNDDVKIKNVKIYNVLVGIHINTTGAGNIIIEDNTIKSCYTGLEINQFGIGELSIDNNIFISNERYPVYINLYGLNSSFFSCIKNNTYIDNINNEGTKFDSPVLLGAPKVDLTISE
;
A
#
# COMPACT_ATOMS: atom_id res chain seq x y z
N MET A 1 6.36 -49.18 2.15
CA MET A 1 5.88 -50.55 1.88
C MET A 1 4.71 -50.83 2.81
N TYR A 2 3.47 -50.66 2.33
CA TYR A 2 2.22 -51.33 2.70
C TYR A 2 1.11 -50.67 1.86
N ILE A 3 0.39 -51.50 1.10
CA ILE A 3 -0.58 -51.16 0.05
C ILE A 3 -1.96 -51.60 0.56
N PHE A 4 -3.03 -50.81 0.35
CA PHE A 4 -4.20 -51.17 -0.49
C PHE A 4 -5.34 -50.12 -0.48
N ASN A 5 -5.61 -49.63 -1.70
CA ASN A 5 -6.89 -49.31 -2.36
C ASN A 5 -7.96 -48.40 -1.72
N GLY A 6 -8.21 -47.27 -2.41
CA GLY A 6 -9.25 -47.28 -3.46
C GLY A 6 -10.29 -46.16 -3.40
N ARG A 7 -10.29 -45.27 -4.41
CA ARG A 7 -11.37 -45.01 -5.37
C ARG A 7 -11.21 -43.65 -6.06
N LYS A 8 -11.18 -43.68 -7.39
CA LYS A 8 -11.29 -42.52 -8.30
C LYS A 8 -12.69 -41.90 -8.20
N LYS A 9 -12.78 -40.57 -8.24
CA LYS A 9 -13.82 -39.85 -8.99
C LYS A 9 -13.36 -38.44 -9.37
N ILE A 10 -13.70 -38.10 -10.60
CA ILE A 10 -13.48 -36.88 -11.36
C ILE A 10 -14.35 -35.74 -10.80
N LEU A 11 -13.83 -34.52 -10.68
CA LEU A 11 -14.59 -33.30 -10.96
C LEU A 11 -13.64 -32.13 -11.26
N ALA A 12 -13.79 -31.57 -12.46
CA ALA A 12 -13.27 -30.27 -12.84
C ALA A 12 -14.26 -29.18 -12.38
N CYS A 13 -13.77 -28.05 -11.86
CA CYS A 13 -14.42 -26.76 -11.97
C CYS A 13 -13.44 -25.61 -11.67
N MET A 14 -13.68 -24.50 -12.38
CA MET A 14 -12.90 -23.28 -12.50
C MET A 14 -12.81 -22.43 -11.22
N ILE A 15 -11.65 -21.79 -11.06
CA ILE A 15 -11.34 -20.40 -10.67
C ILE A 15 -12.34 -19.66 -9.76
N ALA A 16 -11.89 -19.34 -8.54
CA ALA A 16 -11.89 -17.98 -7.98
C ALA A 16 -11.10 -17.96 -6.66
N PHE A 17 -10.03 -17.16 -6.59
CA PHE A 17 -9.29 -16.85 -5.36
C PHE A 17 -9.00 -15.34 -5.37
N VAL A 18 -9.76 -14.58 -4.57
CA VAL A 18 -9.38 -13.27 -4.04
C VAL A 18 -9.97 -13.18 -2.63
N LEU A 19 -9.07 -13.10 -1.64
CA LEU A 19 -9.04 -12.26 -0.42
C LEU A 19 -10.40 -12.00 0.28
N THR A 20 -10.60 -12.09 1.61
CA THR A 20 -9.71 -11.83 2.76
C THR A 20 -10.47 -12.18 4.06
N PHE A 21 -9.69 -12.48 5.11
CA PHE A 21 -9.91 -12.34 6.57
C PHE A 21 -11.23 -11.71 7.04
N SER A 22 -12.06 -12.40 7.83
CA SER A 22 -11.96 -12.78 9.26
C SER A 22 -12.71 -11.82 10.18
N GLU A 23 -13.59 -12.42 10.95
CA GLU A 23 -14.59 -11.89 11.87
C GLU A 23 -14.07 -10.87 12.90
N THR A 24 -14.95 -9.94 13.29
CA THR A 24 -15.14 -9.60 14.70
C THR A 24 -16.52 -8.98 14.96
N ALA A 25 -17.13 -9.53 16.02
CA ALA A 25 -18.04 -8.93 17.00
C ALA A 25 -19.49 -8.52 16.61
N ALA A 26 -20.38 -9.10 17.42
CA ALA A 26 -21.82 -8.95 17.50
C ALA A 26 -22.31 -7.55 17.86
N ILE A 27 -23.56 -7.25 17.50
CA ILE A 27 -24.64 -6.75 18.38
C ILE A 27 -25.97 -6.96 17.62
N ALA A 28 -26.95 -7.53 18.32
CA ALA A 28 -28.32 -7.68 17.85
C ALA A 28 -29.05 -6.33 17.90
N ASP A 29 -29.75 -5.96 16.83
CA ASP A 29 -31.03 -5.28 16.99
C ASP A 29 -31.96 -5.53 15.81
N THR A 30 -33.19 -5.84 16.17
CA THR A 30 -34.36 -6.09 15.36
C THR A 30 -34.93 -4.78 14.82
N THR A 31 -35.13 -4.65 13.51
CA THR A 31 -36.38 -4.08 12.98
C THR A 31 -36.57 -4.34 11.48
N ARG A 32 -37.82 -4.68 11.19
CA ARG A 32 -38.41 -5.07 9.90
C ARG A 32 -38.40 -3.90 8.91
N PHE A 33 -38.19 -4.19 7.62
CA PHE A 33 -39.04 -3.65 6.55
C PHE A 33 -39.09 -4.59 5.36
N THR A 34 -40.30 -4.67 4.82
CA THR A 34 -40.88 -5.67 3.94
C THR A 34 -40.51 -5.43 2.47
N VAL A 35 -40.12 -6.46 1.74
CA VAL A 35 -40.23 -6.51 0.27
C VAL A 35 -40.99 -7.77 -0.09
N VAL A 36 -42.20 -7.61 -0.62
CA VAL A 36 -42.99 -8.71 -1.18
C VAL A 36 -42.64 -8.80 -2.65
N GLU A 37 -41.98 -9.90 -3.02
CA GLU A 37 -41.99 -10.41 -4.39
C GLU A 37 -43.38 -11.00 -4.69
N SER A 38 -43.86 -10.77 -5.92
CA SER A 38 -44.82 -11.68 -6.52
C SER A 38 -44.52 -11.85 -8.00
N LYS A 39 -43.99 -13.04 -8.33
CA LYS A 39 -44.23 -13.71 -9.60
C LYS A 39 -45.74 -13.91 -9.80
N VAL A 40 -46.14 -14.05 -11.08
CA VAL A 40 -46.88 -15.21 -11.63
C VAL A 40 -47.90 -14.79 -12.72
N GLU A 41 -47.69 -15.38 -13.90
CA GLU A 41 -48.61 -15.91 -14.93
C GLU A 41 -49.75 -15.06 -15.55
N ILE A 42 -49.70 -15.03 -16.88
CA ILE A 42 -50.78 -14.95 -17.90
C ILE A 42 -51.29 -16.41 -18.10
N PRO A 43 -52.57 -16.78 -18.48
CA PRO A 43 -53.48 -16.09 -19.43
C PRO A 43 -55.02 -16.12 -19.22
N LEU A 44 -55.66 -15.27 -20.04
CA LEU A 44 -56.91 -15.43 -20.84
C LEU A 44 -58.31 -15.20 -20.23
N ILE A 45 -58.95 -14.17 -20.83
CA ILE A 45 -60.35 -14.03 -21.28
C ILE A 45 -61.44 -13.90 -20.21
N LYS A 46 -62.02 -12.69 -20.13
CA LYS A 46 -63.45 -12.45 -20.41
C LYS A 46 -63.73 -10.97 -20.71
N SER A 47 -64.81 -10.80 -21.46
CA SER A 47 -65.25 -9.69 -22.30
C SER A 47 -65.70 -8.40 -21.60
N SER A 48 -65.64 -7.35 -22.43
CA SER A 48 -66.06 -5.94 -22.38
C SER A 48 -67.46 -5.58 -21.90
N PHE A 49 -67.65 -4.30 -21.52
CA PHE A 49 -68.53 -3.25 -22.09
C PHE A 49 -68.52 -2.02 -21.11
N ASP A 50 -68.56 -0.73 -21.47
CA ASP A 50 -69.16 -0.01 -22.62
C ASP A 50 -68.51 1.38 -22.88
N ASN A 51 -68.47 1.73 -24.17
CA ASN A 51 -68.67 2.99 -24.92
C ASN A 51 -68.07 4.35 -24.49
N GLU A 52 -67.40 5.01 -25.44
CA GLU A 52 -67.92 6.27 -26.00
C GLU A 52 -67.41 6.49 -27.45
N ASP A 53 -68.39 6.68 -28.34
CA ASP A 53 -68.38 7.45 -29.60
C ASP A 53 -67.55 7.01 -30.82
N ASN A 54 -68.11 6.03 -31.54
CA ASN A 54 -68.05 5.95 -33.01
C ASN A 54 -69.37 6.50 -33.60
N TYR A 55 -69.35 7.72 -34.13
CA TYR A 55 -70.36 8.16 -35.10
C TYR A 55 -69.98 7.62 -36.49
N LYS A 56 -70.85 6.76 -37.01
CA LYS A 56 -70.95 6.21 -38.37
C LYS A 56 -69.82 5.26 -38.83
N ARG A 57 -70.12 3.96 -38.72
CA ARG A 57 -70.58 3.23 -39.92
C ARG A 57 -71.95 2.60 -39.63
N SER A 58 -73.02 3.39 -39.83
CA SER A 58 -74.16 2.89 -40.58
C SER A 58 -73.61 2.44 -41.94
N LYS A 59 -74.00 1.32 -42.53
CA LYS A 59 -75.33 0.71 -42.52
C LYS A 59 -75.76 -0.01 -41.26
N THR A 60 -76.90 0.46 -40.74
CA THR A 60 -78.01 -0.28 -40.08
C THR A 60 -77.67 -1.15 -38.85
N ASN A 61 -78.20 -0.99 -37.63
CA ASN A 61 -79.48 -0.44 -37.16
C ASN A 61 -80.63 -0.52 -38.17
N PHE A 62 -81.33 -1.65 -38.18
CA PHE A 62 -82.53 -1.74 -37.36
C PHE A 62 -82.56 -3.10 -36.65
N LEU A 63 -82.62 -3.05 -35.32
CA LEU A 63 -83.46 -3.97 -34.57
C LEU A 63 -84.87 -3.84 -35.14
N GLN A 64 -85.50 -4.97 -35.43
CA GLN A 64 -86.75 -5.26 -34.78
C GLN A 64 -86.95 -6.77 -34.79
N ASN A 65 -87.21 -7.33 -33.61
CA ASN A 65 -88.25 -8.32 -33.54
C ASN A 65 -89.56 -7.54 -33.65
N PRO A 66 -90.37 -7.69 -34.71
CA PRO A 66 -91.77 -7.36 -34.60
C PRO A 66 -92.45 -8.59 -34.01
N GLN A 67 -92.97 -8.44 -32.80
CA GLN A 67 -94.20 -9.13 -32.45
C GLN A 67 -95.27 -8.65 -33.43
N ILE A 68 -95.58 -9.55 -34.36
CA ILE A 68 -96.91 -9.96 -34.79
C ILE A 68 -98.02 -8.97 -34.40
N VAL A 69 -98.50 -8.24 -35.40
CA VAL A 69 -99.92 -7.95 -35.56
C VAL A 69 -100.24 -8.27 -37.02
N GLU A 70 -100.84 -9.44 -37.24
CA GLU A 70 -101.66 -9.72 -38.43
C GLU A 70 -102.73 -8.62 -38.54
N ASN A 71 -103.24 -8.21 -39.69
CA ASN A 71 -103.63 -8.99 -40.85
C ASN A 71 -104.13 -8.01 -41.93
N ASP A 72 -104.08 -8.46 -43.19
CA ASP A 72 -105.03 -8.14 -44.26
C ASP A 72 -105.61 -6.71 -44.34
N SER A 73 -105.16 -5.92 -45.32
CA SER A 73 -106.06 -5.53 -46.43
C SER A 73 -105.37 -4.70 -47.52
N MET A 74 -105.33 -5.29 -48.72
CA MET A 74 -105.29 -4.68 -50.05
C MET A 74 -104.02 -3.92 -50.52
N THR A 75 -103.20 -4.63 -51.30
CA THR A 75 -102.44 -4.18 -52.48
C THR A 75 -101.99 -2.71 -52.54
N GLU A 76 -100.74 -2.46 -52.15
CA GLU A 76 -99.97 -1.26 -52.50
C GLU A 76 -98.62 -1.73 -53.08
N VAL A 77 -98.17 -1.11 -54.17
CA VAL A 77 -96.91 -1.46 -54.85
C VAL A 77 -95.77 -0.84 -54.04
N GLU A 78 -94.89 -1.63 -53.41
CA GLU A 78 -93.73 -1.08 -52.69
C GLU A 78 -92.79 -0.33 -53.65
N GLU A 79 -92.55 0.96 -53.36
CA GLU A 79 -91.59 1.81 -54.07
C GLU A 79 -90.18 1.67 -53.47
N LEU A 80 -89.16 1.65 -54.33
CA LEU A 80 -87.75 1.52 -53.96
C LEU A 80 -87.25 2.80 -53.24
N LEU A 81 -86.47 2.70 -52.16
CA LEU A 81 -85.96 3.87 -51.41
C LEU A 81 -84.70 4.52 -52.05
N ALA A 82 -84.52 5.83 -51.87
CA ALA A 82 -83.29 6.53 -52.27
C ALA A 82 -82.08 6.08 -51.40
N PRO A 83 -80.87 5.86 -51.96
CA PRO A 83 -79.69 5.49 -51.18
C PRO A 83 -79.28 6.58 -50.17
N ALA A 84 -78.88 6.16 -48.96
CA ALA A 84 -78.51 7.04 -47.86
C ALA A 84 -76.98 7.15 -47.65
N ASN A 85 -76.54 8.12 -46.84
CA ASN A 85 -75.14 8.32 -46.43
C ASN A 85 -74.12 8.46 -47.59
N LEU A 86 -74.50 9.18 -48.64
CA LEU A 86 -73.57 9.54 -49.72
C LEU A 86 -72.41 10.40 -49.16
N THR A 87 -71.16 9.92 -49.31
CA THR A 87 -69.94 10.65 -48.92
C THR A 87 -68.95 10.72 -50.08
N VAL A 88 -68.13 11.77 -50.09
CA VAL A 88 -67.17 12.08 -51.16
C VAL A 88 -65.79 12.36 -50.56
N THR A 89 -64.73 11.79 -51.15
CA THR A 89 -63.33 12.03 -50.76
C THR A 89 -62.53 12.49 -51.98
N PRO A 90 -62.19 13.79 -52.09
CA PRO A 90 -61.46 14.31 -53.24
C PRO A 90 -59.94 14.08 -53.16
N ASP A 91 -59.35 13.81 -54.32
CA ASP A 91 -57.92 13.86 -54.65
C ASP A 91 -57.74 14.78 -55.89
N CYS A 92 -56.51 14.91 -56.41
CA CYS A 92 -56.21 15.90 -57.45
C CYS A 92 -56.79 15.57 -58.83
N PHE A 93 -56.92 14.28 -59.17
CA PHE A 93 -57.52 13.84 -60.43
C PHE A 93 -58.67 12.85 -60.23
N SER A 94 -59.14 12.66 -58.99
CA SER A 94 -60.23 11.74 -58.72
C SER A 94 -61.06 12.16 -57.51
N ILE A 95 -62.32 11.71 -57.49
CA ILE A 95 -63.19 11.80 -56.31
C ILE A 95 -63.81 10.41 -56.11
N THR A 96 -63.59 9.84 -54.93
CA THR A 96 -64.24 8.59 -54.53
C THR A 96 -65.55 8.89 -53.83
N VAL A 97 -66.66 8.34 -54.34
CA VAL A 97 -68.02 8.52 -53.86
C VAL A 97 -68.55 7.20 -53.31
N THR A 98 -69.08 7.19 -52.08
CA THR A 98 -69.61 5.96 -51.45
C THR A 98 -70.97 6.20 -50.81
N TRP A 99 -71.84 5.18 -50.81
CA TRP A 99 -73.17 5.23 -50.17
C TRP A 99 -73.58 3.88 -49.58
N ASP A 100 -74.70 3.91 -48.85
CA ASP A 100 -75.31 2.73 -48.25
C ASP A 100 -76.17 1.97 -49.29
N SER A 101 -76.05 0.64 -49.41
CA SER A 101 -76.94 -0.17 -50.27
C SER A 101 -78.44 -0.03 -49.91
N VAL A 102 -79.34 -0.24 -50.86
CA VAL A 102 -80.80 -0.20 -50.69
C VAL A 102 -81.35 -1.62 -50.81
N GLU A 103 -82.28 -2.00 -49.94
CA GLU A 103 -82.94 -3.30 -49.95
C GLU A 103 -83.81 -3.44 -51.22
N GLU A 104 -83.84 -4.64 -51.82
CA GLU A 104 -84.44 -4.95 -53.13
C GLU A 104 -83.84 -4.27 -54.38
N ALA A 105 -82.81 -3.43 -54.22
CA ALA A 105 -82.08 -2.87 -55.36
C ALA A 105 -81.20 -3.94 -56.02
N SER A 106 -81.35 -4.13 -57.33
CA SER A 106 -80.46 -4.96 -58.15
C SER A 106 -79.39 -4.12 -58.86
N GLY A 107 -79.27 -2.83 -58.52
CA GLY A 107 -78.25 -1.92 -59.04
C GLY A 107 -78.48 -0.47 -58.62
N TYR A 108 -77.55 0.42 -58.99
CA TYR A 108 -77.60 1.85 -58.72
C TYR A 108 -77.28 2.64 -59.98
N ASP A 109 -77.96 3.75 -60.18
CA ASP A 109 -77.53 4.79 -61.09
C ASP A 109 -76.89 5.92 -60.29
N ILE A 110 -75.72 6.39 -60.71
CA ILE A 110 -75.09 7.61 -60.18
C ILE A 110 -75.24 8.73 -61.20
N GLU A 111 -75.70 9.90 -60.75
CA GLU A 111 -75.69 11.12 -61.54
C GLU A 111 -74.51 11.98 -61.13
N ILE A 112 -73.75 12.42 -62.13
CA ILE A 112 -72.58 13.28 -61.99
C ILE A 112 -72.85 14.54 -62.81
N ASP A 113 -72.97 15.69 -62.13
CA ASP A 113 -73.25 16.99 -62.73
C ASP A 113 -74.40 16.99 -63.77
N GLY A 114 -75.44 16.18 -63.51
CA GLY A 114 -76.62 16.07 -64.36
C GLY A 114 -76.61 14.90 -65.36
N GLU A 115 -75.49 14.21 -65.54
CA GLU A 115 -75.37 13.04 -66.42
C GLU A 115 -75.50 11.74 -65.62
N VAL A 116 -76.37 10.83 -66.05
CA VAL A 116 -76.69 9.58 -65.33
C VAL A 116 -75.92 8.39 -65.89
N LEU A 117 -75.22 7.68 -65.02
CA LEU A 117 -74.44 6.48 -65.33
C LEU A 117 -74.92 5.28 -64.51
N ASP A 118 -74.94 4.11 -65.13
CA ASP A 118 -75.20 2.84 -64.45
C ASP A 118 -73.95 2.39 -63.68
N ASN A 119 -74.03 2.34 -62.35
CA ASN A 119 -72.94 1.86 -61.49
C ASN A 119 -73.05 0.36 -61.15
N GLY A 120 -74.01 -0.36 -61.74
CA GLY A 120 -74.28 -1.75 -61.42
C GLY A 120 -74.64 -1.93 -59.95
N GLU A 121 -74.24 -3.06 -59.35
CA GLU A 121 -74.54 -3.37 -57.94
C GLU A 121 -73.60 -2.69 -56.93
N ASN A 122 -72.57 -1.96 -57.39
CA ASN A 122 -71.56 -1.35 -56.53
C ASN A 122 -72.12 -0.16 -55.74
N THR A 123 -71.73 -0.04 -54.48
CA THR A 123 -72.06 1.11 -53.60
C THR A 123 -70.89 2.10 -53.43
N GLU A 124 -69.91 1.99 -54.31
CA GLU A 124 -68.77 2.90 -54.45
C GLU A 124 -68.60 3.23 -55.93
N TYR A 125 -68.23 4.47 -56.22
CA TYR A 125 -67.84 4.94 -57.54
C TYR A 125 -66.59 5.80 -57.42
N ILE A 126 -65.52 5.43 -58.13
CA ILE A 126 -64.30 6.23 -58.23
C ILE A 126 -64.39 7.01 -59.53
N HIS A 127 -64.61 8.33 -59.41
CA HIS A 127 -64.61 9.21 -60.57
C HIS A 127 -63.17 9.65 -60.84
N GLU A 128 -62.49 8.99 -61.77
CA GLU A 128 -61.10 9.29 -62.14
C GLU A 128 -61.01 10.19 -63.39
N GLY A 129 -59.85 10.81 -63.61
CA GLY A 129 -59.60 11.69 -64.76
C GLY A 129 -60.23 13.07 -64.62
N LEU A 130 -60.52 13.49 -63.39
CA LEU A 130 -61.13 14.78 -63.08
C LEU A 130 -60.16 15.94 -63.24
N THR A 131 -60.68 17.13 -63.49
CA THR A 131 -59.86 18.34 -63.54
C THR A 131 -59.59 18.82 -62.11
N GLN A 132 -58.35 19.20 -61.80
CA GLN A 132 -57.93 19.74 -60.49
C GLN A 132 -58.74 21.00 -60.10
N GLY A 133 -58.92 21.24 -58.80
CA GLY A 133 -59.59 22.43 -58.26
C GLY A 133 -61.07 22.59 -58.68
N THR A 134 -61.68 21.57 -59.27
CA THR A 134 -63.01 21.63 -59.89
C THR A 134 -64.04 20.94 -59.01
N GLU A 135 -65.17 21.62 -58.77
CA GLU A 135 -66.30 21.08 -57.99
C GLU A 135 -67.17 20.17 -58.86
N TYR A 136 -67.41 18.95 -58.40
CA TYR A 136 -68.30 17.96 -58.99
C TYR A 136 -69.44 17.65 -58.03
N THR A 137 -70.65 17.49 -58.56
CA THR A 137 -71.87 17.20 -57.82
C THR A 137 -72.35 15.80 -58.12
N TYR A 138 -72.64 15.03 -57.08
CA TYR A 138 -73.06 13.63 -57.17
C TYR A 138 -74.39 13.40 -56.47
N ARG A 139 -75.30 12.65 -57.10
CA ARG A 139 -76.45 12.02 -56.44
C ARG A 139 -76.63 10.61 -56.96
N VAL A 140 -77.21 9.73 -56.16
CA VAL A 140 -77.38 8.32 -56.53
C VAL A 140 -78.83 7.90 -56.32
N ARG A 141 -79.35 7.02 -57.16
CA ARG A 141 -80.63 6.32 -56.94
C ARG A 141 -80.43 4.82 -57.06
N ALA A 142 -81.28 4.06 -56.38
CA ALA A 142 -81.33 2.61 -56.51
C ALA A 142 -82.25 2.22 -57.67
N LYS A 143 -82.04 1.04 -58.25
CA LYS A 143 -82.93 0.45 -59.25
C LYS A 143 -83.07 -1.06 -59.06
N ASN A 144 -84.22 -1.60 -59.48
CA ASN A 144 -84.43 -3.03 -59.62
C ASN A 144 -85.00 -3.35 -61.02
N LEU A 145 -85.35 -4.61 -61.28
CA LEU A 145 -85.85 -5.06 -62.59
C LEU A 145 -87.17 -4.37 -63.03
N SER A 146 -87.87 -3.71 -62.10
CA SER A 146 -89.23 -3.20 -62.30
C SER A 146 -89.34 -1.68 -62.18
N THR A 147 -88.47 -1.01 -61.41
CA THR A 147 -88.53 0.45 -61.14
C THR A 147 -87.19 1.04 -60.65
N THR A 148 -87.14 2.36 -60.53
CA THR A 148 -86.04 3.13 -59.91
C THR A 148 -86.56 3.93 -58.71
N SER A 149 -85.73 4.12 -57.67
CA SER A 149 -86.06 5.01 -56.57
C SER A 149 -85.90 6.49 -56.93
N GLU A 150 -86.41 7.36 -56.05
CA GLU A 150 -86.03 8.78 -56.03
C GLU A 150 -84.52 8.94 -55.83
N TRP A 151 -83.97 10.08 -56.29
CA TRP A 151 -82.55 10.38 -56.13
C TRP A 151 -82.21 10.76 -54.68
N SER A 152 -81.00 10.41 -54.23
CA SER A 152 -80.43 10.93 -52.99
C SER A 152 -80.28 12.45 -53.05
N SER A 153 -80.10 13.08 -51.89
CA SER A 153 -79.64 14.48 -51.85
C SER A 153 -78.27 14.59 -52.54
N ALA A 154 -78.08 15.65 -53.31
CA ALA A 154 -76.83 15.90 -54.02
C ALA A 154 -75.71 16.31 -53.05
N VAL A 155 -74.50 15.78 -53.26
CA VAL A 155 -73.28 16.10 -52.49
C VAL A 155 -72.23 16.65 -53.46
N LYS A 156 -71.52 17.68 -53.03
CA LYS A 156 -70.48 18.36 -53.81
C LYS A 156 -69.09 18.05 -53.24
N ALA A 157 -68.11 17.81 -54.12
CA ALA A 157 -66.69 17.72 -53.76
C ALA A 157 -65.83 18.44 -54.79
N THR A 158 -64.77 19.09 -54.32
CA THR A 158 -63.79 19.76 -55.17
C THR A 158 -62.48 18.97 -55.14
N THR A 159 -61.97 18.59 -56.31
CA THR A 159 -60.65 17.95 -56.44
C THR A 159 -59.54 18.84 -55.87
N THR A 160 -58.51 18.23 -55.28
CA THR A 160 -57.37 18.97 -54.70
C THR A 160 -56.37 19.39 -55.79
N GLU A 161 -55.39 20.22 -55.43
CA GLU A 161 -54.28 20.57 -56.35
C GLU A 161 -53.13 19.56 -56.17
N GLU A 162 -52.39 19.25 -57.24
CA GLU A 162 -51.23 18.35 -57.18
C GLU A 162 -50.02 19.03 -56.49
N SER A 163 -49.51 18.44 -55.40
CA SER A 163 -48.34 18.98 -54.68
C SER A 163 -47.03 18.56 -55.34
N PHE A 164 -46.09 19.49 -55.51
CA PHE A 164 -44.79 19.19 -56.10
C PHE A 164 -43.93 18.27 -55.20
N PRO A 165 -43.27 17.21 -55.72
CA PRO A 165 -42.58 16.24 -54.88
C PRO A 165 -41.42 16.82 -54.06
N ILE A 166 -41.32 16.42 -52.78
CA ILE A 166 -40.21 16.77 -51.89
C ILE A 166 -38.98 15.93 -52.26
N PRO A 167 -37.75 16.46 -52.26
CA PRO A 167 -36.55 15.66 -52.52
C PRO A 167 -36.38 14.52 -51.50
N GLN A 168 -35.95 13.35 -51.98
CA GLN A 168 -35.78 12.12 -51.18
C GLN A 168 -34.32 11.64 -51.19
N ASN A 169 -34.03 10.63 -50.36
CA ASN A 169 -32.71 10.00 -50.25
C ASN A 169 -31.57 10.99 -49.95
N ILE A 170 -31.84 11.93 -49.05
CA ILE A 170 -30.86 12.92 -48.60
C ILE A 170 -29.76 12.20 -47.81
N THR A 171 -28.54 12.23 -48.34
CA THR A 171 -27.34 11.69 -47.69
C THR A 171 -26.34 12.80 -47.43
N THR A 172 -25.51 12.63 -46.40
CA THR A 172 -24.48 13.60 -46.06
C THR A 172 -23.14 12.95 -45.77
N THR A 173 -22.07 13.65 -46.16
CA THR A 173 -20.69 13.31 -45.79
C THR A 173 -20.01 14.52 -45.19
N SER A 174 -19.42 14.35 -44.00
CA SER A 174 -18.78 15.44 -43.26
C SER A 174 -17.25 15.35 -43.33
N SER A 175 -16.61 16.51 -43.32
CA SER A 175 -15.22 16.69 -42.91
C SER A 175 -15.17 17.53 -41.63
N CYS A 176 -13.99 17.91 -41.16
CA CYS A 176 -13.90 18.83 -40.02
C CYS A 176 -14.35 20.26 -40.33
N THR A 177 -14.45 20.67 -41.59
CA THR A 177 -14.81 22.07 -41.95
C THR A 177 -15.84 22.17 -43.07
N ALA A 178 -16.44 21.05 -43.46
CA ALA A 178 -17.42 21.02 -44.55
C ALA A 178 -18.43 19.88 -44.40
N ILE A 179 -19.62 20.09 -44.95
CA ILE A 179 -20.67 19.07 -45.09
C ILE A 179 -21.10 19.05 -46.56
N THR A 180 -21.02 17.89 -47.19
CA THR A 180 -21.54 17.64 -48.54
C THR A 180 -22.87 16.91 -48.43
N ILE A 181 -23.89 17.44 -49.11
CA ILE A 181 -25.28 17.01 -49.09
C ILE A 181 -25.64 16.54 -50.49
N GLU A 182 -26.22 15.36 -50.62
CA GLU A 182 -26.64 14.77 -51.90
C GLU A 182 -28.07 14.23 -51.80
N TRP A 183 -28.85 14.34 -52.88
CA TRP A 183 -30.23 13.84 -52.96
C TRP A 183 -30.58 13.37 -54.37
N ASP A 184 -31.72 12.69 -54.47
CA ASP A 184 -32.27 12.24 -55.76
C ASP A 184 -32.88 13.41 -56.54
N THR A 185 -32.72 13.37 -57.87
CA THR A 185 -33.32 14.40 -58.73
C THR A 185 -34.85 14.28 -58.75
N VAL A 186 -35.54 15.37 -58.42
CA VAL A 186 -36.99 15.53 -58.51
C VAL A 186 -37.39 15.86 -59.95
N ALA A 187 -38.31 15.08 -60.53
CA ALA A 187 -38.82 15.31 -61.88
C ALA A 187 -39.45 16.71 -62.01
N GLU A 188 -39.21 17.36 -63.16
CA GLU A 188 -39.66 18.74 -63.45
C GLU A 188 -39.08 19.85 -62.55
N SER A 189 -38.13 19.54 -61.67
CA SER A 189 -37.39 20.56 -60.92
C SER A 189 -36.40 21.29 -61.82
N LEU A 190 -36.29 22.61 -61.63
CA LEU A 190 -35.31 23.47 -62.29
C LEU A 190 -34.13 23.78 -61.36
N SER A 191 -34.38 23.81 -60.05
CA SER A 191 -33.40 24.08 -59.00
C SER A 191 -33.90 23.55 -57.65
N TYR A 192 -33.05 23.62 -56.64
CA TYR A 192 -33.37 23.30 -55.25
C TYR A 192 -32.99 24.47 -54.37
N GLU A 193 -33.75 24.66 -53.31
CA GLU A 193 -33.34 25.49 -52.19
C GLU A 193 -32.93 24.59 -51.03
N ILE A 194 -31.77 24.90 -50.47
CA ILE A 194 -31.18 24.20 -49.34
C ILE A 194 -31.00 25.22 -48.25
N GLU A 195 -31.56 24.94 -47.10
CA GLU A 195 -31.33 25.71 -45.89
C GLU A 195 -30.33 24.99 -45.01
N VAL A 196 -29.25 25.68 -44.64
CA VAL A 196 -28.27 25.22 -43.66
C VAL A 196 -28.19 26.28 -42.58
N ASP A 197 -28.60 25.94 -41.35
CA ASP A 197 -28.68 26.86 -40.21
C ASP A 197 -29.38 28.18 -40.56
N GLU A 198 -30.60 28.09 -41.10
CA GLU A 198 -31.44 29.22 -41.51
C GLU A 198 -30.93 30.02 -42.73
N ILE A 199 -29.78 29.65 -43.31
CA ILE A 199 -29.25 30.27 -44.54
C ILE A 199 -29.70 29.46 -45.75
N ILE A 200 -30.50 30.08 -46.62
CA ILE A 200 -31.03 29.47 -47.83
C ILE A 200 -30.11 29.74 -49.03
N VAL A 201 -29.74 28.68 -49.74
CA VAL A 201 -28.96 28.73 -50.98
C VAL A 201 -29.73 28.02 -52.09
N ASN A 202 -29.81 28.66 -53.25
CA ASN A 202 -30.40 28.07 -54.45
C ASN A 202 -29.32 27.38 -55.29
N ILE A 203 -29.56 26.14 -55.71
CA ILE A 203 -28.65 25.40 -56.56
C ILE A 203 -29.38 24.70 -57.73
N ALA A 204 -28.69 24.52 -58.85
CA ALA A 204 -29.26 23.81 -60.01
C ALA A 204 -28.95 22.29 -60.03
N GLY A 205 -27.98 21.83 -59.23
CA GLY A 205 -27.57 20.43 -59.18
C GLY A 205 -28.32 19.62 -58.12
N ASN A 206 -27.90 18.37 -57.92
CA ASN A 206 -28.41 17.47 -56.88
C ASN A 206 -27.38 17.19 -55.76
N SER A 207 -26.38 18.06 -55.63
CA SER A 207 -25.33 18.00 -54.62
C SER A 207 -24.89 19.42 -54.23
N TYR A 208 -24.59 19.64 -52.95
CA TYR A 208 -24.10 20.91 -52.42
C TYR A 208 -23.09 20.68 -51.30
N SER A 209 -22.01 21.46 -51.27
CA SER A 209 -20.99 21.40 -50.22
C SER A 209 -20.89 22.74 -49.50
N VAL A 210 -21.22 22.72 -48.22
CA VAL A 210 -21.02 23.87 -47.32
C VAL A 210 -19.60 23.76 -46.78
N THR A 211 -18.79 24.80 -46.96
CA THR A 211 -17.38 24.83 -46.53
C THR A 211 -17.13 25.98 -45.57
N GLY A 212 -16.01 25.95 -44.85
CA GLY A 212 -15.65 26.99 -43.87
C GLY A 212 -16.45 26.89 -42.56
N LEU A 213 -17.03 25.72 -42.29
CA LEU A 213 -17.70 25.43 -41.03
C LEU A 213 -16.67 25.22 -39.91
N ASN A 214 -17.08 25.50 -38.67
CA ASN A 214 -16.24 25.20 -37.52
C ASN A 214 -16.21 23.67 -37.27
N PRO A 215 -15.09 23.12 -36.79
CA PRO A 215 -15.02 21.71 -36.41
C PRO A 215 -15.89 21.35 -35.21
N ASN A 216 -16.36 20.11 -35.23
CA ASN A 216 -17.20 19.51 -34.20
C ASN A 216 -18.41 20.39 -33.80
N THR A 217 -19.13 20.90 -34.79
CA THR A 217 -20.34 21.69 -34.62
C THR A 217 -21.53 21.04 -35.29
N GLU A 218 -22.68 21.21 -34.67
CA GLU A 218 -23.98 20.76 -35.18
C GLU A 218 -24.50 21.73 -36.23
N HIS A 219 -25.11 21.20 -37.28
CA HIS A 219 -25.74 21.92 -38.37
C HIS A 219 -27.09 21.28 -38.72
N VAL A 220 -28.11 22.10 -39.00
CA VAL A 220 -29.45 21.64 -39.38
C VAL A 220 -29.71 21.95 -40.84
N ILE A 221 -30.07 20.92 -41.61
CA ILE A 221 -30.25 21.00 -43.06
C ILE A 221 -31.69 20.65 -43.43
N ARG A 222 -32.32 21.44 -44.30
CA ARG A 222 -33.57 21.08 -44.99
C ARG A 222 -33.52 21.50 -46.45
N LEU A 223 -34.26 20.82 -47.32
CA LEU A 223 -34.23 21.12 -48.74
C LEU A 223 -35.60 20.95 -49.42
N ARG A 224 -35.83 21.72 -50.49
CA ARG A 224 -37.06 21.69 -51.28
C ARG A 224 -36.78 21.86 -52.77
N ALA A 225 -37.63 21.29 -53.61
CA ALA A 225 -37.53 21.40 -55.06
C ALA A 225 -38.30 22.61 -55.58
N LEU A 226 -37.74 23.31 -56.56
CA LEU A 226 -38.36 24.44 -57.25
C LEU A 226 -38.59 24.10 -58.73
N GLY A 227 -39.85 24.13 -59.16
CA GLY A 227 -40.28 24.07 -60.55
C GLY A 227 -40.50 25.46 -61.15
N ARG A 228 -41.05 25.54 -62.36
CA ARG A 228 -41.28 26.81 -63.08
C ARG A 228 -42.22 27.76 -62.32
N ASP A 229 -43.31 27.23 -61.78
CA ASP A 229 -44.37 28.01 -61.10
C ASP A 229 -44.89 27.29 -59.82
N LYS A 230 -44.16 26.29 -59.34
CA LYS A 230 -44.51 25.46 -58.17
C LYS A 230 -43.28 25.16 -57.32
N GLN A 231 -43.47 25.02 -56.00
CA GLN A 231 -42.42 24.60 -55.06
C GLN A 231 -42.94 23.44 -54.20
N SER A 232 -42.05 22.53 -53.80
CA SER A 232 -42.40 21.49 -52.85
C SER A 232 -42.47 22.05 -51.43
N ASN A 233 -43.05 21.29 -50.51
CA ASN A 233 -42.78 21.48 -49.09
C ASN A 233 -41.29 21.21 -48.79
N TRP A 234 -40.81 21.74 -47.66
CA TRP A 234 -39.49 21.41 -47.15
C TRP A 234 -39.41 19.95 -46.70
N SER A 235 -38.25 19.32 -46.87
CA SER A 235 -37.93 18.07 -46.21
C SER A 235 -37.98 18.23 -44.69
N SER A 236 -38.12 17.11 -43.98
CA SER A 236 -37.83 17.08 -42.53
C SER A 236 -36.40 17.57 -42.27
N PRO A 237 -36.16 18.31 -41.17
CA PRO A 237 -34.83 18.78 -40.83
C PRO A 237 -33.90 17.60 -40.53
N LEU A 238 -32.69 17.64 -41.08
CA LEU A 238 -31.63 16.68 -40.88
C LEU A 238 -30.50 17.33 -40.07
N THR A 239 -30.22 16.78 -38.88
CA THR A 239 -29.12 17.22 -38.03
C THR A 239 -27.83 16.48 -38.39
N VAL A 240 -26.78 17.22 -38.71
CA VAL A 240 -25.47 16.70 -39.13
C VAL A 240 -24.37 17.42 -38.38
N TRP A 241 -23.29 16.71 -38.04
CA TRP A 241 -22.15 17.29 -37.35
C TRP A 241 -20.94 17.37 -38.28
N THR A 242 -20.20 18.48 -38.24
CA THR A 242 -18.82 18.49 -38.75
C THR A 242 -17.96 17.60 -37.86
N MET A 243 -16.89 17.00 -38.41
CA MET A 243 -16.01 16.13 -37.64
C MET A 243 -15.10 16.94 -36.69
N PRO A 244 -14.62 16.36 -35.58
CA PRO A 244 -13.49 16.90 -34.83
C PRO A 244 -12.23 17.03 -35.69
N GLU A 245 -11.38 18.01 -35.39
CA GLU A 245 -10.06 18.13 -36.01
C GLU A 245 -9.17 16.92 -35.67
N THR A 246 -8.25 16.62 -36.57
CA THR A 246 -7.26 15.56 -36.39
C THR A 246 -6.12 16.04 -35.51
N PRO A 247 -5.82 15.38 -34.37
CA PRO A 247 -4.72 15.79 -33.51
C PRO A 247 -3.35 15.59 -34.18
N GLN A 248 -2.44 16.52 -33.93
CA GLN A 248 -1.01 16.41 -34.30
C GLN A 248 -0.25 15.72 -33.17
N VAL A 249 0.32 14.54 -33.44
CA VAL A 249 1.06 13.75 -32.44
C VAL A 249 2.52 14.22 -32.36
N ILE A 250 2.97 14.51 -31.15
CA ILE A 250 4.34 14.88 -30.81
C ILE A 250 4.94 13.76 -29.97
N VAL A 251 6.11 13.26 -30.35
CA VAL A 251 6.88 12.30 -29.55
C VAL A 251 7.80 13.10 -28.62
N ASN A 252 7.49 13.09 -27.33
CA ASN A 252 8.19 13.90 -26.33
C ASN A 252 9.47 13.24 -25.84
N ASN A 253 9.40 11.94 -25.50
CA ASN A 253 10.52 11.18 -24.98
C ASN A 253 10.42 9.71 -25.42
N VAL A 254 11.55 9.10 -25.71
CA VAL A 254 11.69 7.70 -26.12
C VAL A 254 12.83 7.08 -25.33
N THR A 255 12.53 5.99 -24.63
CA THR A 255 13.53 5.14 -23.98
C THR A 255 13.55 3.77 -24.64
N ASP A 256 14.28 2.81 -24.08
CA ASP A 256 14.24 1.40 -24.50
C ASP A 256 12.89 0.73 -24.21
N SER A 257 12.15 1.24 -23.24
CA SER A 257 11.01 0.56 -22.61
C SER A 257 9.80 1.46 -22.41
N SER A 258 9.87 2.73 -22.83
CA SER A 258 8.76 3.67 -22.77
C SER A 258 8.74 4.70 -23.90
N ILE A 259 7.55 5.16 -24.24
CA ILE A 259 7.30 6.22 -25.22
C ILE A 259 6.27 7.19 -24.63
N ASN A 260 6.60 8.49 -24.64
CA ASN A 260 5.71 9.57 -24.24
C ASN A 260 5.27 10.37 -25.45
N LEU A 261 3.96 10.47 -25.64
CA LEU A 261 3.31 11.24 -26.70
C LEU A 261 2.55 12.42 -26.11
N SER A 262 2.43 13.51 -26.86
CA SER A 262 1.49 14.59 -26.59
C SER A 262 0.83 15.09 -27.87
N TRP A 263 -0.27 15.82 -27.72
CA TRP A 263 -0.95 16.51 -28.80
C TRP A 263 -1.62 17.77 -28.28
N THR A 264 -1.93 18.71 -29.17
CA THR A 264 -2.67 19.93 -28.78
C THR A 264 -4.14 19.57 -28.49
N PRO A 265 -4.76 20.12 -27.44
CA PRO A 265 -6.19 19.90 -27.17
C PRO A 265 -7.07 20.29 -28.37
N ILE A 266 -7.94 19.39 -28.80
CA ILE A 266 -8.91 19.62 -29.88
C ILE A 266 -10.19 20.23 -29.31
N SER A 267 -10.65 21.32 -29.91
CA SER A 267 -11.83 22.07 -29.46
C SER A 267 -13.08 21.18 -29.43
N ARG A 268 -13.83 21.25 -28.32
CA ARG A 268 -15.06 20.49 -28.06
C ARG A 268 -14.90 18.96 -28.12
N ALA A 269 -13.67 18.43 -28.20
CA ALA A 269 -13.43 17.00 -28.08
C ALA A 269 -13.72 16.57 -26.64
N GLU A 270 -14.51 15.51 -26.49
CA GLU A 270 -14.80 14.93 -25.17
C GLU A 270 -13.74 13.93 -24.74
N SER A 271 -13.09 13.25 -25.68
CA SER A 271 -12.00 12.31 -25.42
C SER A 271 -11.17 12.04 -26.68
N TYR A 272 -10.14 11.21 -26.53
CA TYR A 272 -9.32 10.70 -27.61
C TYR A 272 -9.33 9.18 -27.63
N GLU A 273 -9.14 8.62 -28.82
CA GLU A 273 -8.78 7.22 -29.00
C GLU A 273 -7.38 7.13 -29.63
N ILE A 274 -6.58 6.15 -29.20
CA ILE A 274 -5.24 5.90 -29.72
C ILE A 274 -5.17 4.47 -30.24
N ILE A 275 -4.67 4.28 -31.46
CA ILE A 275 -4.23 2.98 -31.97
C ILE A 275 -2.77 2.77 -31.59
N VAL A 276 -2.46 1.66 -30.93
CA VAL A 276 -1.11 1.19 -30.61
C VAL A 276 -0.89 -0.16 -31.29
N ASN A 277 -0.02 -0.23 -32.29
CA ASN A 277 0.25 -1.45 -33.06
C ASN A 277 -1.03 -2.18 -33.55
N GLY A 278 -2.04 -1.41 -33.94
CA GLY A 278 -3.33 -1.93 -34.41
C GLY A 278 -4.40 -2.15 -33.32
N MET A 279 -4.07 -2.01 -32.03
CA MET A 279 -5.03 -2.11 -30.92
C MET A 279 -5.56 -0.73 -30.53
N VAL A 280 -6.88 -0.59 -30.37
CA VAL A 280 -7.54 0.68 -30.03
C VAL A 280 -7.68 0.83 -28.51
N ILE A 281 -7.15 1.93 -27.97
CA ILE A 281 -7.35 2.41 -26.60
C ILE A 281 -8.35 3.56 -26.66
N LYS A 282 -9.36 3.54 -25.79
CA LYS A 282 -10.48 4.50 -25.80
C LYS A 282 -10.54 5.36 -24.55
N ASN A 283 -11.37 6.41 -24.61
CA ASN A 283 -11.75 7.27 -23.48
C ASN A 283 -10.56 8.02 -22.82
N ILE A 284 -9.54 8.37 -23.59
CA ILE A 284 -8.39 9.13 -23.08
C ILE A 284 -8.83 10.59 -22.93
N LYS A 285 -8.74 11.15 -21.73
CA LYS A 285 -9.16 12.53 -21.45
C LYS A 285 -8.01 13.52 -21.47
N ASP A 286 -6.81 13.05 -21.14
CA ASP A 286 -5.59 13.85 -21.18
C ASP A 286 -5.12 14.12 -22.60
N THR A 287 -4.19 15.06 -22.75
CA THR A 287 -3.52 15.38 -24.02
C THR A 287 -2.11 14.81 -24.13
N THR A 288 -1.83 13.84 -23.26
CA THR A 288 -0.58 13.08 -23.19
C THR A 288 -0.88 11.60 -23.08
N TYR A 289 0.00 10.77 -23.63
CA TYR A 289 -0.08 9.32 -23.49
C TYR A 289 1.32 8.74 -23.24
N SER A 290 1.47 8.03 -22.13
CA SER A 290 2.70 7.35 -21.75
C SER A 290 2.50 5.84 -21.84
N GLN A 291 3.32 5.18 -22.66
CA GLN A 291 3.37 3.73 -22.74
C GLN A 291 4.66 3.22 -22.10
N TYR A 292 4.56 2.18 -21.28
CA TYR A 292 5.66 1.56 -20.54
C TYR A 292 5.79 0.07 -20.87
N ASN A 293 6.86 -0.57 -20.37
CA ASN A 293 7.17 -2.00 -20.57
C ASN A 293 7.30 -2.40 -22.04
N LEU A 294 7.87 -1.51 -22.85
CA LEU A 294 8.14 -1.75 -24.26
C LEU A 294 9.39 -2.61 -24.44
N LYS A 295 9.48 -3.27 -25.60
CA LYS A 295 10.67 -4.01 -26.02
C LYS A 295 11.68 -3.03 -26.59
N ALA A 296 12.94 -3.11 -26.16
CA ALA A 296 14.04 -2.31 -26.71
C ALA A 296 14.28 -2.58 -28.20
N ASN A 297 14.72 -1.56 -28.93
CA ASN A 297 14.99 -1.61 -30.37
C ASN A 297 13.81 -2.20 -31.17
N TYR A 298 12.58 -1.79 -30.84
CA TYR A 298 11.36 -2.27 -31.49
C TYR A 298 10.50 -1.09 -31.96
N GLU A 299 9.92 -1.22 -33.15
CA GLU A 299 9.04 -0.20 -33.74
C GLU A 299 7.62 -0.29 -33.18
N TYR A 300 7.16 0.80 -32.59
CA TYR A 300 5.78 1.02 -32.18
C TYR A 300 5.10 2.03 -33.11
N LYS A 301 3.83 1.76 -33.43
CA LYS A 301 3.02 2.54 -34.36
C LYS A 301 1.83 3.16 -33.64
N TYR A 302 1.68 4.47 -33.78
CA TYR A 302 0.64 5.25 -33.13
C TYR A 302 -0.21 6.01 -34.13
N LYS A 303 -1.54 5.98 -33.92
CA LYS A 303 -2.48 6.92 -34.55
C LYS A 303 -3.41 7.44 -33.47
N ILE A 304 -3.81 8.70 -33.54
CA ILE A 304 -4.77 9.29 -32.60
C ILE A 304 -5.93 9.93 -33.33
N ARG A 305 -7.13 9.92 -32.74
CA ARG A 305 -8.26 10.73 -33.19
C ARG A 305 -8.99 11.36 -32.01
N ALA A 306 -9.59 12.52 -32.25
CA ALA A 306 -10.50 13.15 -31.31
C ALA A 306 -11.91 12.58 -31.44
N MET A 307 -12.61 12.48 -30.32
CA MET A 307 -13.99 12.02 -30.22
C MET A 307 -14.86 13.17 -29.73
N GLY A 308 -15.90 13.52 -30.48
CA GLY A 308 -16.96 14.40 -30.02
C GLY A 308 -18.12 13.60 -29.41
N THR A 309 -19.20 14.29 -29.05
CA THR A 309 -20.36 13.70 -28.37
C THR A 309 -21.03 12.59 -29.20
N ASN A 310 -21.15 12.79 -30.51
CA ASN A 310 -21.88 11.89 -31.42
C ASN A 310 -21.10 11.55 -32.70
N ASN A 311 -19.83 11.97 -32.80
CA ASN A 311 -19.01 11.84 -34.00
C ASN A 311 -17.54 11.50 -33.63
N SER A 312 -16.77 11.09 -34.63
CA SER A 312 -15.34 10.83 -34.47
C SER A 312 -14.55 11.55 -35.55
N GLY A 313 -13.42 12.16 -35.17
CA GLY A 313 -12.48 12.76 -36.11
C GLY A 313 -11.75 11.70 -36.94
N GLN A 314 -11.03 12.15 -37.95
CA GLN A 314 -10.13 11.29 -38.71
C GLN A 314 -8.91 10.92 -37.87
N TRP A 315 -8.39 9.71 -38.07
CA TRP A 315 -7.11 9.29 -37.49
C TRP A 315 -5.97 10.15 -38.03
N SER A 316 -5.04 10.53 -37.14
CA SER A 316 -3.77 11.14 -37.50
C SER A 316 -2.98 10.27 -38.47
N ASP A 317 -1.95 10.86 -39.07
CA ASP A 317 -0.89 10.09 -39.71
C ASP A 317 -0.26 9.11 -38.70
N GLU A 318 0.22 7.98 -39.22
CA GLU A 318 0.89 6.97 -38.40
C GLU A 318 2.28 7.47 -37.98
N VAL A 319 2.47 7.64 -36.67
CA VAL A 319 3.76 7.94 -36.07
C VAL A 319 4.45 6.62 -35.73
N LYS A 320 5.62 6.41 -36.31
CA LYS A 320 6.49 5.26 -36.02
C LYS A 320 7.60 5.68 -35.10
N VAL A 321 7.73 4.99 -33.98
CA VAL A 321 8.73 5.28 -32.95
C VAL A 321 9.48 4.00 -32.66
N ILE A 322 10.80 4.01 -32.79
CA ILE A 322 11.65 2.89 -32.41
C ILE A 322 12.20 3.19 -31.02
N THR A 323 11.95 2.30 -30.07
CA THR A 323 12.55 2.38 -28.73
C THR A 323 14.07 2.27 -28.82
N LEU A 324 14.78 2.92 -27.90
CA LEU A 324 16.24 2.90 -27.89
C LEU A 324 16.78 1.47 -27.69
N PRO A 325 17.97 1.13 -28.23
CA PRO A 325 18.64 -0.12 -27.87
C PRO A 325 19.18 -0.03 -26.43
N ASN A 326 19.32 -1.19 -25.78
CA ASN A 326 20.01 -1.26 -24.50
C ASN A 326 21.49 -0.93 -24.67
N THR A 327 22.06 -0.15 -23.75
CA THR A 327 23.52 0.08 -23.73
C THR A 327 24.18 -1.05 -22.98
N ILE A 328 24.88 -1.92 -23.69
CA ILE A 328 25.65 -3.01 -23.06
C ILE A 328 26.99 -2.47 -22.55
N VAL A 329 27.31 -2.77 -21.30
CA VAL A 329 28.60 -2.49 -20.68
C VAL A 329 29.25 -3.81 -20.29
N ASP A 330 30.36 -4.12 -20.94
CA ASP A 330 31.12 -5.36 -20.80
C ASP A 330 32.62 -5.12 -20.55
N THR A 331 33.01 -3.86 -20.33
CA THR A 331 34.39 -3.44 -20.09
C THR A 331 34.49 -2.49 -18.90
N SER A 332 35.70 -2.32 -18.38
CA SER A 332 36.00 -1.35 -17.33
C SER A 332 35.90 0.10 -17.83
N ILE A 333 35.50 1.00 -16.95
CA ILE A 333 35.49 2.45 -17.19
C ILE A 333 36.91 2.99 -16.91
N ALA A 334 37.65 3.25 -17.99
CA ALA A 334 39.05 3.66 -17.94
C ALA A 334 39.28 5.18 -18.08
N GLN A 335 38.22 5.94 -18.33
CA GLN A 335 38.21 7.41 -18.41
C GLN A 335 36.88 7.93 -17.91
N ASP A 336 36.84 9.21 -17.51
CA ASP A 336 35.62 9.83 -17.02
C ASP A 336 34.49 9.68 -18.05
N VAL A 337 33.31 9.30 -17.56
CA VAL A 337 32.14 9.07 -18.39
C VAL A 337 30.87 9.52 -17.69
N VAL A 338 29.93 10.03 -18.48
CA VAL A 338 28.60 10.41 -18.02
C VAL A 338 27.60 9.41 -18.60
N TRP A 339 26.80 8.81 -17.73
CA TRP A 339 25.65 7.99 -18.11
C TRP A 339 24.39 8.84 -18.01
N ASP A 340 23.65 8.95 -19.12
CA ASP A 340 22.45 9.76 -19.25
C ASP A 340 21.25 8.92 -19.71
N ILE A 341 20.07 9.55 -19.73
CA ILE A 341 18.83 8.86 -20.09
C ILE A 341 18.83 8.32 -21.54
N LYS A 342 19.67 8.85 -22.43
CA LYS A 342 19.74 8.40 -23.83
C LYS A 342 20.47 7.06 -23.95
N GLY A 343 21.38 6.76 -23.02
CA GLY A 343 22.01 5.45 -22.92
C GLY A 343 21.26 4.47 -22.01
N SER A 344 20.30 4.94 -21.22
CA SER A 344 19.54 4.11 -20.30
C SER A 344 18.62 3.11 -21.03
N PRO A 345 18.56 1.84 -20.59
CA PRO A 345 19.27 1.26 -19.48
C PRO A 345 20.69 0.83 -19.86
N TYR A 346 21.59 0.98 -18.90
CA TYR A 346 22.92 0.42 -18.95
C TYR A 346 22.88 -1.00 -18.42
N ILE A 347 23.11 -2.00 -19.27
CA ILE A 347 23.11 -3.42 -18.91
C ILE A 347 24.54 -3.88 -18.70
N ILE A 348 24.85 -4.22 -17.45
CA ILE A 348 26.15 -4.67 -17.00
C ILE A 348 26.21 -6.19 -17.12
N ASN A 349 26.91 -6.69 -18.14
CA ASN A 349 26.95 -8.11 -18.46
C ASN A 349 28.01 -8.89 -17.67
N ASP A 350 29.12 -8.23 -17.36
CA ASP A 350 30.20 -8.74 -16.52
C ASP A 350 30.56 -7.75 -15.40
N ASP A 351 31.48 -8.09 -14.51
CA ASP A 351 31.90 -7.19 -13.43
C ASP A 351 32.36 -5.83 -13.98
N LEU A 352 31.72 -4.75 -13.53
CA LEU A 352 32.03 -3.38 -13.92
C LEU A 352 33.12 -2.83 -13.02
N THR A 353 34.29 -2.50 -13.57
CA THR A 353 35.37 -1.85 -12.81
C THR A 353 35.48 -0.38 -13.18
N ILE A 354 35.46 0.51 -12.20
CA ILE A 354 35.79 1.93 -12.34
C ILE A 354 37.25 2.07 -11.91
N ASN A 355 38.13 2.42 -12.85
CA ASN A 355 39.57 2.48 -12.60
C ASN A 355 39.94 3.62 -11.63
N GLU A 356 41.12 3.50 -11.02
CA GLU A 356 41.66 4.54 -10.13
C GLU A 356 41.78 5.89 -10.86
N GLY A 357 41.39 6.97 -10.19
CA GLY A 357 41.42 8.33 -10.75
C GLY A 357 40.33 8.63 -11.78
N VAL A 358 39.40 7.70 -12.03
CA VAL A 358 38.31 7.84 -13.00
C VAL A 358 36.97 8.03 -12.30
N THR A 359 36.12 8.90 -12.83
CA THR A 359 34.77 9.17 -12.33
C THR A 359 33.68 8.69 -13.29
N LEU A 360 32.77 7.84 -12.79
CA LEU A 360 31.49 7.55 -13.44
C LEU A 360 30.43 8.48 -12.86
N THR A 361 29.90 9.39 -13.69
CA THR A 361 28.77 10.26 -13.32
C THR A 361 27.48 9.67 -13.87
N ILE A 362 26.46 9.49 -13.04
CA ILE A 362 25.16 8.94 -13.44
C ILE A 362 24.09 10.01 -13.23
N MET A 363 23.42 10.39 -14.32
CA MET A 363 22.41 11.44 -14.32
C MET A 363 21.06 10.94 -13.75
N PRO A 364 20.18 11.84 -13.26
CA PRO A 364 18.84 11.50 -12.81
C PRO A 364 18.04 10.64 -13.80
N GLY A 365 17.20 9.74 -13.27
CA GLY A 365 16.32 8.86 -14.05
C GLY A 365 17.00 7.68 -14.77
N VAL A 366 18.33 7.56 -14.71
CA VAL A 366 19.06 6.45 -15.35
C VAL A 366 18.78 5.12 -14.65
N ILE A 367 18.59 4.06 -15.45
CA ILE A 367 18.44 2.69 -15.00
C ILE A 367 19.72 1.91 -15.33
N VAL A 368 20.32 1.30 -14.31
CA VAL A 368 21.45 0.39 -14.39
C VAL A 368 20.98 -1.02 -14.04
N LYS A 369 21.08 -1.95 -15.00
CA LYS A 369 20.64 -3.33 -14.84
C LYS A 369 21.84 -4.26 -14.80
N MET A 370 21.95 -5.03 -13.73
CA MET A 370 23.08 -5.90 -13.44
C MET A 370 22.72 -7.37 -13.68
N ASN A 371 23.57 -8.12 -14.38
CA ASN A 371 23.41 -9.56 -14.51
C ASN A 371 23.69 -10.31 -13.19
N ARG A 372 23.22 -11.57 -13.14
CA ARG A 372 23.33 -12.45 -11.97
C ARG A 372 24.75 -12.49 -11.40
N GLY A 373 24.86 -12.16 -10.11
CA GLY A 373 26.09 -12.17 -9.34
C GLY A 373 27.24 -11.29 -9.86
N ARG A 374 26.98 -10.36 -10.78
CA ARG A 374 27.99 -9.41 -11.28
C ARG A 374 28.16 -8.25 -10.30
N ASN A 375 29.39 -7.78 -10.15
CA ASN A 375 29.76 -6.75 -9.20
C ASN A 375 30.04 -5.41 -9.89
N ILE A 376 29.96 -4.33 -9.11
CA ILE A 376 30.57 -3.04 -9.43
C ILE A 376 31.80 -2.91 -8.53
N ILE A 377 32.98 -2.69 -9.11
CA ILE A 377 34.26 -2.56 -8.39
C ILE A 377 34.72 -1.11 -8.56
N VAL A 378 34.73 -0.35 -7.48
CA VAL A 378 35.03 1.08 -7.48
C VAL A 378 36.44 1.30 -6.94
N ASN A 379 37.42 1.48 -7.84
CA ASN A 379 38.77 1.96 -7.49
C ASN A 379 38.89 3.49 -7.64
N GLY A 380 38.10 4.08 -8.53
CA GLY A 380 37.93 5.53 -8.70
C GLY A 380 36.69 6.04 -7.98
N SER A 381 35.82 6.76 -8.68
CA SER A 381 34.66 7.42 -8.08
C SER A 381 33.35 7.15 -8.85
N ILE A 382 32.24 7.02 -8.12
CA ILE A 382 30.88 7.10 -8.68
C ILE A 382 30.20 8.32 -8.06
N SER A 383 29.65 9.20 -8.90
CA SER A 383 28.75 10.29 -8.51
C SER A 383 27.37 10.05 -9.12
N ALA A 384 26.36 9.84 -8.26
CA ALA A 384 25.01 9.47 -8.68
C ALA A 384 23.95 10.21 -7.86
N HIS A 385 23.49 11.35 -8.36
CA HIS A 385 22.54 12.22 -7.66
C HIS A 385 21.24 12.33 -8.44
N GLY A 386 20.23 11.56 -8.04
CA GLY A 386 18.87 11.65 -8.59
C GLY A 386 18.03 12.73 -7.90
N SER A 387 16.73 12.76 -8.25
CA SER A 387 15.69 13.49 -7.52
C SER A 387 14.58 12.54 -7.07
N GLU A 388 13.62 13.02 -6.27
CA GLU A 388 12.46 12.21 -5.88
C GLU A 388 11.60 11.80 -7.09
N GLU A 389 11.47 12.68 -8.09
CA GLU A 389 10.76 12.37 -9.34
C GLU A 389 11.57 11.49 -10.30
N GLU A 390 12.89 11.64 -10.30
CA GLU A 390 13.81 11.01 -11.26
C GLU A 390 14.93 10.24 -10.53
N LYS A 391 14.54 9.26 -9.72
CA LYS A 391 15.49 8.38 -9.00
C LYS A 391 16.37 7.59 -9.97
N ILE A 392 17.64 7.42 -9.61
CA ILE A 392 18.56 6.52 -10.31
C ILE A 392 18.32 5.10 -9.79
N ILE A 393 18.19 4.13 -10.69
CA ILE A 393 17.82 2.76 -10.34
C ILE A 393 18.99 1.81 -10.60
N PHE A 394 19.45 1.10 -9.57
CA PHE A 394 20.33 -0.07 -9.70
C PHE A 394 19.53 -1.33 -9.40
N THR A 395 19.38 -2.21 -10.39
CA THR A 395 18.54 -3.40 -10.23
C THR A 395 19.08 -4.60 -10.99
N SER A 396 18.52 -5.78 -10.72
CA SER A 396 18.80 -6.99 -11.50
C SER A 396 18.19 -6.93 -12.90
N THR A 397 18.82 -7.59 -13.88
CA THR A 397 18.23 -7.81 -15.21
C THR A 397 16.90 -8.55 -15.17
N TYR A 398 16.59 -9.25 -14.07
CA TYR A 398 15.35 -9.99 -13.83
C TYR A 398 14.25 -9.16 -13.15
N ASP A 399 14.50 -7.92 -12.72
CA ASP A 399 13.46 -7.10 -12.09
C ASP A 399 12.35 -6.72 -13.08
N LYS A 400 11.16 -7.29 -12.85
CA LYS A 400 9.98 -7.08 -13.70
C LYS A 400 9.52 -5.63 -13.77
N ARG A 401 9.79 -4.83 -12.73
CA ARG A 401 9.44 -3.40 -12.72
C ARG A 401 10.18 -2.61 -13.79
N TYR A 402 11.33 -3.12 -14.22
CA TYR A 402 12.21 -2.48 -15.20
C TYR A 402 12.44 -3.40 -16.41
N GLY A 403 11.42 -4.16 -16.81
CA GLY A 403 11.42 -4.96 -18.05
C GLY A 403 12.10 -6.34 -17.95
N GLY A 404 12.41 -6.85 -16.75
CA GLY A 404 12.86 -8.23 -16.54
C GLY A 404 11.72 -9.26 -16.49
N GLU A 405 12.08 -10.55 -16.49
CA GLU A 405 11.08 -11.65 -16.46
C GLU A 405 10.44 -11.87 -15.07
N GLY A 406 11.08 -11.36 -14.01
CA GLY A 406 10.66 -11.52 -12.61
C GLY A 406 11.73 -12.22 -11.76
N ILE A 407 11.87 -11.75 -10.52
CA ILE A 407 12.73 -12.36 -9.51
C ILE A 407 12.02 -13.61 -8.97
N THR A 408 12.64 -14.78 -9.16
CA THR A 408 12.10 -16.08 -8.72
C THR A 408 12.98 -16.71 -7.66
N PHE A 409 14.30 -16.51 -7.72
CA PHE A 409 15.27 -17.06 -6.79
C PHE A 409 16.34 -16.02 -6.40
N TRP A 410 17.04 -16.26 -5.30
CA TRP A 410 18.20 -15.43 -4.89
C TRP A 410 19.30 -15.38 -5.96
N SER A 411 19.45 -16.45 -6.75
CA SER A 411 20.38 -16.46 -7.89
C SER A 411 20.05 -15.42 -8.97
N ASP A 412 18.86 -14.82 -8.96
CA ASP A 412 18.48 -13.74 -9.88
C ASP A 412 19.04 -12.38 -9.47
N TYR A 413 19.60 -12.28 -8.27
CA TYR A 413 20.12 -11.03 -7.74
C TYR A 413 21.49 -10.75 -8.36
N TRP A 414 21.84 -9.48 -8.43
CA TRP A 414 23.21 -9.11 -8.79
C TRP A 414 24.12 -9.14 -7.57
N GLY A 415 25.41 -8.96 -7.81
CA GLY A 415 26.46 -9.01 -6.79
C GLY A 415 26.47 -7.77 -5.90
N SER A 416 27.66 -7.24 -5.69
CA SER A 416 27.90 -6.13 -4.77
C SER A 416 28.48 -4.92 -5.50
N CYS A 417 28.19 -3.73 -4.98
CA CYS A 417 29.04 -2.56 -5.17
C CYS A 417 30.19 -2.60 -4.15
N ILE A 418 31.40 -2.85 -4.62
CA ILE A 418 32.61 -3.02 -3.81
C ILE A 418 33.48 -1.77 -3.97
N ILE A 419 33.47 -0.93 -2.95
CA ILE A 419 34.26 0.29 -2.87
C ILE A 419 35.61 -0.07 -2.28
N LYS A 420 36.68 0.04 -3.07
CA LYS A 420 38.05 -0.27 -2.63
C LYS A 420 38.63 0.86 -1.80
N GLY A 421 39.78 0.65 -1.17
CA GLY A 421 40.41 1.56 -0.20
C GLY A 421 40.48 3.05 -0.59
N LEU A 422 40.76 3.33 -1.87
CA LEU A 422 40.80 4.69 -2.42
C LEU A 422 39.54 5.07 -3.21
N GLY A 423 38.62 4.13 -3.37
CA GLY A 423 37.39 4.32 -4.10
C GLY A 423 36.38 5.16 -3.34
N GLU A 424 35.54 5.86 -4.07
CA GLU A 424 34.48 6.71 -3.52
C GLU A 424 33.15 6.48 -4.24
N VAL A 425 32.08 6.40 -3.47
CA VAL A 425 30.70 6.49 -3.98
C VAL A 425 30.02 7.61 -3.23
N ASP A 426 29.56 8.61 -3.98
CA ASP A 426 28.71 9.68 -3.49
C ASP A 426 27.37 9.62 -4.23
N ALA A 427 26.32 9.27 -3.51
CA ALA A 427 25.03 8.98 -4.11
C ALA A 427 23.86 9.50 -3.27
N SER A 428 22.85 10.02 -3.97
CA SER A 428 21.61 10.46 -3.34
C SER A 428 20.39 10.21 -4.23
N ASN A 429 19.22 9.99 -3.63
CA ASN A 429 17.97 9.68 -4.34
C ASN A 429 18.10 8.50 -5.32
N ILE A 430 18.75 7.42 -4.87
CA ILE A 430 18.89 6.20 -5.67
C ILE A 430 18.07 5.05 -5.09
N ASN A 431 17.71 4.08 -5.94
CA ASN A 431 17.07 2.83 -5.50
C ASN A 431 17.96 1.65 -5.87
N ILE A 432 18.47 0.94 -4.87
CA ILE A 432 19.25 -0.29 -5.04
C ILE A 432 18.35 -1.48 -4.75
N ARG A 433 18.21 -2.36 -5.74
CA ARG A 433 17.27 -3.48 -5.70
C ARG A 433 17.93 -4.80 -6.07
N TYR A 434 17.52 -5.87 -5.40
CA TYR A 434 17.81 -7.25 -5.77
C TYR A 434 19.32 -7.52 -5.91
N SER A 435 20.05 -7.26 -4.83
CA SER A 435 21.53 -7.25 -4.78
C SER A 435 22.07 -8.11 -3.63
N GLY A 436 23.37 -8.38 -3.65
CA GLY A 436 24.06 -9.14 -2.60
C GLY A 436 24.19 -10.64 -2.85
N GLU A 437 23.98 -11.12 -4.08
CA GLU A 437 24.28 -12.50 -4.46
C GLU A 437 25.72 -12.58 -4.99
N ASN A 438 26.65 -13.14 -4.20
CA ASN A 438 28.05 -13.23 -4.58
C ASN A 438 28.57 -14.66 -4.53
N TYR A 439 29.06 -15.19 -5.65
CA TYR A 439 29.64 -16.54 -5.75
C TYR A 439 31.04 -16.68 -5.10
N GLY A 440 31.51 -15.67 -4.35
CA GLY A 440 32.85 -15.61 -3.74
C GLY A 440 32.90 -15.27 -2.24
N GLY A 441 31.78 -15.23 -1.51
CA GLY A 441 31.78 -15.30 -0.03
C GLY A 441 31.46 -14.02 0.77
N ASN A 442 31.12 -12.89 0.14
CA ASN A 442 30.56 -11.72 0.83
C ASN A 442 29.22 -11.32 0.19
N TYR A 443 28.11 -11.60 0.87
CA TYR A 443 26.74 -11.39 0.40
C TYR A 443 26.19 -10.00 0.78
N SER A 444 26.91 -8.94 0.41
CA SER A 444 26.49 -7.57 0.68
C SER A 444 25.99 -6.84 -0.56
N SER A 445 24.98 -5.97 -0.45
CA SER A 445 24.65 -5.03 -1.53
C SER A 445 25.80 -4.05 -1.77
N ILE A 446 26.33 -3.44 -0.71
CA ILE A 446 27.50 -2.55 -0.76
C ILE A 446 28.56 -3.04 0.23
N THR A 447 29.78 -3.30 -0.25
CA THR A 447 30.98 -3.45 0.59
C THR A 447 31.78 -2.15 0.53
N ALA A 448 31.92 -1.45 1.65
CA ALA A 448 32.68 -0.22 1.77
C ALA A 448 34.04 -0.48 2.44
N GLU A 449 35.11 -0.56 1.64
CA GLU A 449 36.50 -0.50 2.09
C GLU A 449 37.12 0.90 1.85
N GLY A 450 36.41 1.80 1.15
CA GLY A 450 36.77 3.20 0.91
C GLY A 450 35.73 4.18 1.46
N LYS A 451 35.34 5.18 0.66
CA LYS A 451 34.35 6.19 1.04
C LYS A 451 32.97 5.92 0.43
N LEU A 452 31.94 5.88 1.27
CA LEU A 452 30.54 5.79 0.89
C LEU A 452 29.78 6.95 1.54
N ASN A 453 29.19 7.81 0.70
CA ASN A 453 28.15 8.74 1.10
C ASN A 453 26.86 8.30 0.40
N LEU A 454 25.83 7.95 1.19
CA LEU A 454 24.53 7.56 0.67
C LEU A 454 23.44 8.33 1.42
N ALA A 455 22.68 9.14 0.67
CA ALA A 455 21.61 9.96 1.23
C ALA A 455 20.27 9.76 0.51
N ASP A 456 19.15 9.94 1.21
CA ASP A 456 17.80 9.99 0.62
C ASP A 456 17.47 8.79 -0.30
N SER A 457 18.06 7.63 -0.03
CA SER A 457 18.05 6.49 -0.94
C SER A 457 17.31 5.28 -0.35
N GLU A 458 16.90 4.36 -1.22
CA GLU A 458 16.26 3.11 -0.82
C GLU A 458 17.13 1.90 -1.19
N ILE A 459 17.34 1.00 -0.24
CA ILE A 459 17.89 -0.34 -0.51
C ILE A 459 16.81 -1.37 -0.18
N TYR A 460 16.42 -2.15 -1.18
CA TYR A 460 15.33 -3.11 -1.08
C TYR A 460 15.70 -4.46 -1.68
N GLY A 461 15.30 -5.55 -1.02
CA GLY A 461 15.50 -6.89 -1.58
C GLY A 461 16.98 -7.21 -1.61
N VAL A 462 17.55 -7.38 -0.43
CA VAL A 462 18.95 -7.74 -0.26
C VAL A 462 19.03 -9.19 0.22
N LYS A 463 19.99 -9.94 -0.29
CA LYS A 463 20.15 -11.35 0.12
C LYS A 463 20.48 -11.48 1.62
N GLU A 464 21.53 -10.80 2.08
CA GLU A 464 21.98 -10.86 3.49
C GLU A 464 22.23 -9.48 4.10
N THR A 465 23.28 -8.77 3.68
CA THR A 465 23.70 -7.50 4.28
C THR A 465 23.52 -6.36 3.27
N ALA A 466 22.85 -5.27 3.63
CA ALA A 466 22.77 -4.10 2.76
C ALA A 466 24.13 -3.40 2.69
N ILE A 467 24.75 -3.13 3.83
CA ILE A 467 25.97 -2.33 3.90
C ILE A 467 26.98 -3.02 4.80
N TYR A 468 28.15 -3.32 4.26
CA TYR A 468 29.26 -3.91 4.98
C TYR A 468 30.42 -2.92 5.02
N ALA A 469 30.62 -2.24 6.15
CA ALA A 469 31.75 -1.36 6.40
C ALA A 469 32.95 -2.19 6.88
N LYS A 470 34.06 -2.16 6.14
CA LYS A 470 35.21 -3.04 6.35
C LYS A 470 36.53 -2.30 6.22
N ASN A 471 37.54 -2.75 6.95
CA ASN A 471 38.87 -2.13 6.96
C ASN A 471 38.75 -0.63 7.31
N SER A 472 39.78 0.15 7.03
CA SER A 472 39.71 1.61 7.17
C SER A 472 38.76 2.17 6.13
N CYS A 473 37.62 2.71 6.57
CA CYS A 473 36.56 3.19 5.67
C CYS A 473 35.87 4.45 6.21
N SER A 474 35.21 5.18 5.32
CA SER A 474 34.33 6.30 5.67
C SER A 474 32.94 6.00 5.13
N VAL A 475 31.96 5.82 6.01
CA VAL A 475 30.58 5.46 5.64
C VAL A 475 29.62 6.47 6.25
N ASN A 476 28.94 7.25 5.42
CA ASN A 476 27.89 8.17 5.82
C ASN A 476 26.56 7.72 5.21
N LEU A 477 25.62 7.34 6.05
CA LEU A 477 24.27 6.91 5.67
C LEU A 477 23.29 7.88 6.31
N ASP A 478 22.67 8.74 5.50
CA ASP A 478 21.72 9.73 5.98
C ASP A 478 20.36 9.62 5.31
N ASN A 479 19.28 9.60 6.09
CA ASN A 479 17.90 9.60 5.58
C ASN A 479 17.59 8.48 4.56
N ASN A 480 18.19 7.30 4.71
CA ASN A 480 17.94 6.17 3.81
C ASN A 480 16.85 5.25 4.36
N LYS A 481 16.18 4.54 3.45
CA LYS A 481 15.27 3.43 3.78
C LYS A 481 15.90 2.10 3.38
N ILE A 482 16.10 1.21 4.34
CA ILE A 482 16.64 -0.13 4.10
C ILE A 482 15.61 -1.16 4.55
N SER A 483 15.18 -2.02 3.64
CA SER A 483 14.14 -3.00 3.94
C SER A 483 14.30 -4.32 3.20
N TYR A 484 13.71 -5.38 3.76
CA TYR A 484 13.57 -6.68 3.11
C TYR A 484 14.93 -7.36 2.83
N ALA A 485 15.63 -7.71 3.92
CA ALA A 485 16.82 -8.55 3.92
C ALA A 485 16.45 -9.94 4.47
N GLU A 486 16.48 -10.98 3.63
CA GLU A 486 15.57 -12.12 3.79
C GLU A 486 16.20 -13.48 4.09
N THR A 487 17.52 -13.65 4.19
CA THR A 487 18.06 -15.02 4.33
C THR A 487 19.20 -15.26 5.32
N SER A 488 19.52 -14.31 6.21
CA SER A 488 20.57 -14.58 7.19
C SER A 488 20.30 -14.00 8.57
N SER A 489 20.86 -14.66 9.57
CA SER A 489 21.06 -14.12 10.91
C SER A 489 22.00 -12.91 10.94
N SER A 490 22.64 -12.59 9.80
CA SER A 490 23.59 -11.49 9.67
C SER A 490 22.86 -10.15 9.77
N PRO A 491 23.52 -9.12 10.32
CA PRO A 491 22.96 -7.79 10.35
C PRO A 491 22.82 -7.15 8.96
N VAL A 492 21.86 -6.24 8.83
CA VAL A 492 21.62 -5.49 7.59
C VAL A 492 22.71 -4.45 7.34
N ILE A 493 23.17 -3.78 8.39
CA ILE A 493 24.37 -2.95 8.38
C ILE A 493 25.40 -3.63 9.27
N VAL A 494 26.54 -4.01 8.69
CA VAL A 494 27.66 -4.64 9.39
C VAL A 494 28.81 -3.66 9.50
N ILE A 495 29.25 -3.42 10.73
CA ILE A 495 30.43 -2.61 11.05
C ILE A 495 31.55 -3.57 11.49
N ASN A 496 32.51 -3.78 10.58
CA ASN A 496 33.73 -4.55 10.81
C ASN A 496 34.95 -3.73 10.37
N SER A 497 35.05 -2.54 10.94
CA SER A 497 35.94 -1.46 10.52
C SER A 497 37.32 -1.53 11.18
N GLY A 498 38.30 -0.98 10.47
CA GLY A 498 39.71 -0.88 10.85
C GLY A 498 40.02 0.44 11.54
N GLU A 499 41.31 0.80 11.55
CA GLU A 499 41.76 2.06 12.15
C GLU A 499 41.32 3.27 11.33
N ASN A 500 41.09 4.40 12.00
CA ASN A 500 40.68 5.68 11.42
C ASN A 500 39.42 5.57 10.56
N SER A 501 38.42 4.82 11.03
CA SER A 501 37.15 4.65 10.33
C SER A 501 36.11 5.66 10.83
N TYR A 502 35.38 6.28 9.91
CA TYR A 502 34.37 7.30 10.23
C TYR A 502 33.01 6.81 9.74
N ILE A 503 32.15 6.41 10.67
CA ILE A 503 30.88 5.76 10.37
C ILE A 503 29.76 6.59 10.99
N TYR A 504 28.89 7.11 10.14
CA TYR A 504 27.71 7.89 10.50
C TYR A 504 26.49 7.17 9.93
N ILE A 505 25.58 6.77 10.81
CA ILE A 505 24.31 6.14 10.48
C ILE A 505 23.24 7.02 11.11
N THR A 506 22.74 7.98 10.33
CA THR A 506 21.84 9.03 10.82
C THR A 506 20.51 9.05 10.09
N ASN A 507 19.41 9.29 10.81
CA ASN A 507 18.09 9.53 10.22
C ASN A 507 17.55 8.38 9.33
N ASN A 508 18.11 7.17 9.43
CA ASN A 508 17.72 6.07 8.54
C ASN A 508 16.50 5.32 9.08
N ARG A 509 15.71 4.77 8.16
CA ARG A 509 14.60 3.85 8.45
C ARG A 509 15.01 2.43 8.05
N ILE A 510 15.25 1.56 9.04
CA ILE A 510 15.66 0.17 8.82
C ILE A 510 14.53 -0.74 9.31
N GLU A 511 13.94 -1.52 8.41
CA GLU A 511 12.74 -2.29 8.73
C GLU A 511 12.67 -3.67 8.08
N ASN A 512 11.90 -4.57 8.70
CA ASN A 512 11.55 -5.89 8.16
C ASN A 512 12.81 -6.71 7.81
N THR A 513 13.66 -6.92 8.81
CA THR A 513 14.97 -7.56 8.65
C THR A 513 15.00 -8.95 9.31
N SER A 514 15.60 -9.94 8.64
CA SER A 514 15.78 -11.31 9.17
C SER A 514 16.93 -11.45 10.18
N GLY A 515 17.73 -10.40 10.35
CA GLY A 515 18.78 -10.29 11.35
C GLY A 515 18.68 -8.95 12.08
N SER A 516 19.76 -8.57 12.78
CA SER A 516 19.83 -7.26 13.44
C SER A 516 19.83 -6.14 12.38
N ALA A 517 19.30 -4.96 12.70
CA ALA A 517 19.42 -3.84 11.77
C ALA A 517 20.88 -3.39 11.67
N ILE A 518 21.56 -3.23 12.80
CA ILE A 518 22.96 -2.81 12.86
C ILE A 518 23.75 -3.80 13.73
N GLY A 519 24.87 -4.29 13.22
CA GLY A 519 25.81 -5.12 13.96
C GLY A 519 27.19 -4.49 14.03
N VAL A 520 27.61 -4.13 15.24
CA VAL A 520 28.95 -3.63 15.55
C VAL A 520 29.81 -4.80 16.00
N TYR A 521 30.55 -5.38 15.06
CA TYR A 521 31.50 -6.45 15.36
C TYR A 521 32.90 -5.89 15.58
N ARG A 522 33.36 -4.93 14.78
CA ARG A 522 34.69 -4.34 14.95
C ARG A 522 34.70 -2.86 14.69
N CYS A 523 35.25 -2.10 15.63
CA CYS A 523 35.56 -0.69 15.47
C CYS A 523 36.85 -0.41 16.23
N LYS A 524 37.95 -0.23 15.49
CA LYS A 524 39.28 -0.08 16.09
C LYS A 524 39.54 1.34 16.59
N SER A 525 39.34 2.33 15.73
CA SER A 525 39.50 3.75 16.05
C SER A 525 38.75 4.62 15.04
N GLY A 526 38.48 5.86 15.42
CA GLY A 526 37.73 6.83 14.62
C GLY A 526 36.39 7.18 15.27
N VAL A 527 35.36 7.36 14.47
CA VAL A 527 34.03 7.81 14.92
C VAL A 527 32.98 6.77 14.53
N LEU A 528 32.10 6.43 15.46
CA LEU A 528 30.86 5.70 15.19
C LEU A 528 29.69 6.47 15.77
N GLU A 529 28.83 6.99 14.92
CA GLU A 529 27.59 7.66 15.28
C GLU A 529 26.41 6.88 14.70
N ILE A 530 25.48 6.51 15.57
CA ILE A 530 24.22 5.85 15.23
C ILE A 530 23.12 6.70 15.88
N GLU A 531 22.57 7.64 15.12
CA GLU A 531 21.68 8.66 15.67
C GLU A 531 20.37 8.81 14.90
N ASN A 532 19.27 9.05 15.60
CA ASN A 532 17.98 9.41 14.98
C ASN A 532 17.43 8.37 14.00
N ASN A 533 17.84 7.10 14.12
CA ASN A 533 17.34 6.05 13.25
C ASN A 533 16.02 5.48 13.77
N TYR A 534 15.14 5.10 12.85
CA TYR A 534 13.93 4.34 13.12
C TYR A 534 14.15 2.87 12.74
N ILE A 535 14.24 1.99 13.74
CA ILE A 535 14.53 0.56 13.55
C ILE A 535 13.35 -0.28 14.02
N SER A 536 12.75 -1.03 13.11
CA SER A 536 11.53 -1.79 13.42
C SER A 536 11.41 -3.14 12.75
N ASN A 537 10.60 -4.04 13.32
CA ASN A 537 10.32 -5.36 12.75
C ASN A 537 11.59 -6.17 12.42
N CYS A 538 12.64 -6.04 13.22
CA CYS A 538 13.81 -6.92 13.15
C CYS A 538 13.51 -8.24 13.86
N SER A 539 13.97 -9.37 13.32
CA SER A 539 13.86 -10.68 13.99
C SER A 539 15.01 -10.98 14.97
N ARG A 540 15.93 -10.02 15.15
CA ARG A 540 17.01 -9.98 16.13
C ARG A 540 17.12 -8.59 16.76
N TYR A 541 18.09 -8.40 17.66
CA TYR A 541 18.32 -7.13 18.33
C TYR A 541 18.49 -5.99 17.32
N PRO A 542 17.86 -4.83 17.54
CA PRO A 542 17.91 -3.73 16.57
C PRO A 542 19.34 -3.24 16.35
N ILE A 543 20.11 -3.09 17.43
CA ILE A 543 21.55 -2.86 17.39
C ILE A 543 22.22 -3.95 18.22
N TYR A 544 23.16 -4.69 17.62
CA TYR A 544 23.96 -5.72 18.29
C TYR A 544 25.41 -5.25 18.37
N ILE A 545 26.02 -5.31 19.55
CA ILE A 545 27.40 -4.86 19.78
C ILE A 545 28.18 -5.99 20.44
N ASN A 546 29.26 -6.43 19.78
CA ASN A 546 30.19 -7.41 20.32
C ASN A 546 31.40 -6.69 20.93
N LEU A 547 31.58 -6.85 22.25
CA LEU A 547 32.67 -6.25 23.02
C LEU A 547 34.02 -6.94 22.77
N ASP A 548 34.04 -8.22 22.36
CA ASP A 548 35.26 -9.02 22.17
C ASP A 548 36.23 -8.44 21.14
N THR A 549 35.72 -7.58 20.26
CA THR A 549 36.43 -7.03 19.11
C THR A 549 36.27 -5.52 18.99
N LEU A 550 35.80 -4.86 20.06
CA LEU A 550 35.58 -3.43 20.13
C LEU A 550 36.77 -2.73 20.83
N ASP A 551 37.57 -1.97 20.07
CA ASP A 551 38.76 -1.28 20.60
C ASP A 551 38.54 0.24 20.78
N ALA A 552 37.33 0.75 20.45
CA ALA A 552 36.97 2.17 20.52
C ALA A 552 35.77 2.43 21.44
N SER A 553 35.69 3.65 21.97
CA SER A 553 34.52 4.13 22.71
C SER A 553 33.40 4.53 21.73
N VAL A 554 32.41 3.65 21.56
CA VAL A 554 31.33 3.84 20.56
C VAL A 554 29.98 4.26 21.14
N PHE A 555 29.77 4.06 22.44
CA PHE A 555 28.46 4.24 23.06
C PHE A 555 28.00 5.69 23.09
N GLY A 556 28.92 6.63 23.25
CA GLY A 556 28.62 8.06 23.18
C GLY A 556 28.08 8.53 21.82
N GLY A 557 28.18 7.71 20.77
CA GLY A 557 27.59 7.96 19.46
C GLY A 557 26.22 7.30 19.23
N ILE A 558 25.68 6.51 20.16
CA ILE A 558 24.39 5.83 20.01
C ILE A 558 23.31 6.62 20.75
N LYS A 559 22.55 7.45 20.04
CA LYS A 559 21.62 8.42 20.65
C LYS A 559 20.33 8.56 19.86
N ASN A 560 19.23 8.93 20.52
CA ASN A 560 17.97 9.34 19.90
C ASN A 560 17.38 8.35 18.88
N ASN A 561 17.70 7.06 18.97
CA ASN A 561 17.17 6.04 18.07
C ASN A 561 15.80 5.56 18.57
N ILE A 562 14.88 5.34 17.65
CA ILE A 562 13.53 4.85 17.93
C ILE A 562 13.45 3.38 17.51
N PHE A 563 13.07 2.53 18.46
CA PHE A 563 12.93 1.09 18.24
C PHE A 563 11.48 0.65 18.44
N SER A 564 10.94 -0.14 17.54
CA SER A 564 9.58 -0.68 17.68
C SER A 564 9.42 -2.08 17.08
N SER A 565 8.66 -2.94 17.74
CA SER A 565 8.27 -4.26 17.20
C SER A 565 9.45 -5.14 16.77
N ASN A 566 10.62 -4.98 17.38
CA ASN A 566 11.77 -5.84 17.14
C ASN A 566 11.66 -7.08 18.01
N ILE A 567 11.60 -8.27 17.41
CA ILE A 567 11.26 -9.51 18.13
C ILE A 567 12.44 -10.48 18.09
N VAL A 568 12.96 -10.86 19.25
CA VAL A 568 14.00 -11.90 19.39
C VAL A 568 13.45 -13.05 20.22
N ASN A 569 13.45 -14.26 19.67
CA ASN A 569 12.95 -15.47 20.35
C ASN A 569 11.52 -15.30 20.92
N GLY A 570 10.66 -14.52 20.25
CA GLY A 570 9.27 -14.28 20.65
C GLY A 570 9.06 -13.17 21.70
N PHE A 571 10.12 -12.45 22.09
CA PHE A 571 10.03 -11.29 22.99
C PHE A 571 10.43 -10.02 22.26
N GLU A 572 9.85 -8.89 22.65
CA GLU A 572 10.17 -7.59 22.06
C GLU A 572 11.46 -7.02 22.68
N TYR A 573 12.42 -6.59 21.83
CA TYR A 573 13.70 -5.98 22.20
C TYR A 573 13.86 -4.66 21.48
N ASN A 574 13.42 -3.59 22.13
CA ASN A 574 13.50 -2.23 21.59
C ASN A 574 14.61 -1.42 22.26
N CYS A 575 15.81 -2.00 22.32
CA CYS A 575 17.02 -1.34 22.81
C CYS A 575 18.27 -2.02 22.20
N PRO A 576 19.44 -1.35 22.19
CA PRO A 576 20.71 -1.98 21.80
C PRO A 576 21.07 -3.15 22.71
N TYR A 577 21.72 -4.18 22.16
CA TYR A 577 22.20 -5.36 22.86
C TYR A 577 23.74 -5.38 22.92
N ILE A 578 24.29 -5.65 24.10
CA ILE A 578 25.74 -5.73 24.36
C ILE A 578 26.13 -7.08 24.95
N GLU A 579 27.24 -7.67 24.50
CA GLU A 579 27.83 -8.86 25.10
C GLU A 579 29.33 -9.00 24.80
N GLY A 580 30.03 -9.78 25.60
CA GLY A 580 31.43 -10.17 25.38
C GLY A 580 32.40 -9.57 26.39
N THR A 581 33.68 -9.63 26.04
CA THR A 581 34.81 -9.25 26.90
C THR A 581 35.43 -7.95 26.45
N LEU A 582 35.59 -6.98 27.35
CA LEU A 582 36.22 -5.70 27.04
C LEU A 582 37.65 -5.88 26.49
N LYS A 583 38.01 -5.13 25.44
CA LYS A 583 39.39 -4.98 24.93
C LYS A 583 40.05 -3.67 25.31
N THR A 584 39.24 -2.67 25.64
CA THR A 584 39.67 -1.34 26.05
C THR A 584 38.79 -0.83 27.19
N ASN A 585 39.21 0.25 27.84
CA ASN A 585 38.34 0.95 28.78
C ASN A 585 37.13 1.49 28.04
N LEU A 586 35.96 1.25 28.60
CA LEU A 586 34.69 1.54 27.96
C LEU A 586 33.81 2.40 28.85
N THR A 587 33.01 3.27 28.24
CA THR A 587 31.98 4.04 28.95
C THR A 587 30.64 3.78 28.29
N LEU A 588 29.67 3.26 29.05
CA LEU A 588 28.28 3.18 28.61
C LEU A 588 27.59 4.50 28.94
N THR A 589 27.06 5.15 27.92
CA THR A 589 26.37 6.43 28.03
C THR A 589 24.86 6.24 28.09
N GLU A 590 24.14 7.17 28.70
CA GLU A 590 22.68 7.16 28.75
C GLU A 590 22.09 7.20 27.32
N ASN A 591 21.03 6.42 27.10
CA ASN A 591 20.18 6.51 25.90
C ASN A 591 18.72 6.24 26.31
N ASP A 592 17.77 6.74 25.52
CA ASP A 592 16.32 6.72 25.84
C ASP A 592 15.75 5.33 26.14
N THR A 593 16.39 4.27 25.65
CA THR A 593 15.91 2.89 25.76
C THR A 593 16.74 2.00 26.69
N GLY A 594 17.91 2.46 27.17
CA GLY A 594 18.88 1.63 27.90
C GLY A 594 19.55 0.57 27.00
N TYR A 595 20.05 -0.52 27.60
CA TYR A 595 20.67 -1.63 26.88
C TYR A 595 20.13 -2.97 27.38
N ALA A 596 19.97 -3.93 26.49
CA ALA A 596 19.91 -5.35 26.83
C ALA A 596 21.33 -5.90 26.90
N MET A 597 21.58 -6.86 27.79
CA MET A 597 22.92 -7.44 27.94
C MET A 597 22.90 -8.96 28.02
N GLY A 598 23.84 -9.57 27.30
CA GLY A 598 24.34 -10.90 27.57
C GLY A 598 25.42 -10.87 28.66
N GLN A 599 26.30 -11.86 28.68
CA GLN A 599 27.45 -11.85 29.60
C GLN A 599 28.40 -10.71 29.23
N ILE A 600 28.81 -9.94 30.24
CA ILE A 600 29.84 -8.90 30.10
C ILE A 600 31.01 -9.27 30.99
N THR A 601 32.22 -9.34 30.41
CA THR A 601 33.45 -9.59 31.16
C THR A 601 34.33 -8.36 31.11
N ILE A 602 34.78 -7.90 32.28
CA ILE A 602 35.73 -6.79 32.46
C ILE A 602 37.07 -7.39 32.89
N PRO A 603 38.04 -7.58 31.98
CA PRO A 603 39.34 -8.16 32.31
C PRO A 603 40.15 -7.30 33.27
N GLN A 604 41.11 -7.93 33.96
CA GLN A 604 42.06 -7.23 34.81
C GLN A 604 42.77 -6.09 34.06
N GLY A 605 42.87 -4.92 34.69
CA GLY A 605 43.50 -3.72 34.13
C GLY A 605 42.60 -2.87 33.23
N LEU A 606 41.37 -3.33 32.95
CA LEU A 606 40.36 -2.56 32.23
C LEU A 606 39.24 -2.08 33.15
N THR A 607 38.56 -1.02 32.71
CA THR A 607 37.45 -0.40 33.42
C THR A 607 36.23 -0.29 32.51
N LEU A 608 35.08 -0.74 33.02
CA LEU A 608 33.76 -0.39 32.49
C LEU A 608 33.20 0.75 33.33
N ASN A 609 33.09 1.94 32.73
CA ASN A 609 32.38 3.07 33.31
C ASN A 609 30.92 3.03 32.86
N ILE A 610 30.00 3.32 33.77
CA ILE A 610 28.58 3.45 33.47
C ILE A 610 28.14 4.83 33.94
N GLU A 611 27.65 5.66 33.00
CA GLU A 611 27.18 7.00 33.30
C GLU A 611 25.85 7.01 34.06
N PRO A 612 25.54 8.07 34.83
CA PRO A 612 24.25 8.23 35.50
C PRO A 612 23.06 8.05 34.54
N GLY A 613 22.02 7.33 34.98
CA GLY A 613 20.77 7.13 34.23
C GLY A 613 20.76 5.92 33.29
N VAL A 614 21.90 5.26 33.09
CA VAL A 614 21.95 4.05 32.25
C VAL A 614 21.14 2.91 32.88
N VAL A 615 20.33 2.25 32.04
CA VAL A 615 19.58 1.04 32.38
C VAL A 615 20.15 -0.15 31.61
N LEU A 616 20.58 -1.18 32.34
CA LEU A 616 21.05 -2.47 31.82
C LEU A 616 20.05 -3.58 32.14
N ARG A 617 19.56 -4.25 31.09
CA ARG A 617 18.56 -5.32 31.15
C ARG A 617 19.22 -6.67 30.90
N GLY A 618 19.49 -7.39 31.97
CA GLY A 618 20.11 -8.71 31.95
C GLY A 618 19.19 -9.76 31.33
N GLU A 619 19.74 -10.52 30.39
CA GLU A 619 19.15 -11.76 29.91
C GLU A 619 19.28 -12.88 30.97
N ARG A 620 18.48 -13.95 30.81
CA ARG A 620 18.52 -15.09 31.73
C ARG A 620 19.90 -15.77 31.65
N SER A 621 20.41 -16.22 32.78
CA SER A 621 21.69 -16.95 32.86
C SER A 621 22.95 -16.15 32.52
N TYR A 622 22.86 -14.82 32.45
CA TYR A 622 24.02 -13.98 32.17
C TYR A 622 24.31 -13.02 33.33
N ASP A 623 25.60 -12.88 33.63
CA ASP A 623 26.17 -12.05 34.68
C ASP A 623 27.09 -10.97 34.11
N ILE A 624 27.50 -10.08 35.00
CA ILE A 624 28.65 -9.19 34.78
C ILE A 624 29.82 -9.73 35.59
N ILE A 625 30.85 -10.20 34.89
CA ILE A 625 32.10 -10.70 35.49
C ILE A 625 33.09 -9.55 35.60
N VAL A 626 33.46 -9.20 36.83
CA VAL A 626 34.38 -8.09 37.11
C VAL A 626 35.72 -8.67 37.58
N GLU A 627 36.71 -8.74 36.69
CA GLU A 627 38.12 -9.06 37.01
C GLU A 627 39.00 -7.81 37.09
N GLY A 628 38.60 -6.74 36.39
CA GLY A 628 39.12 -5.37 36.45
C GLY A 628 38.25 -4.47 37.32
N VAL A 629 37.79 -3.33 36.78
CA VAL A 629 36.99 -2.35 37.53
C VAL A 629 35.61 -2.13 36.90
N LEU A 630 34.55 -2.32 37.67
CA LEU A 630 33.21 -1.84 37.33
C LEU A 630 32.98 -0.53 38.09
N ASN A 631 32.95 0.59 37.36
CA ASN A 631 32.73 1.92 37.90
C ASN A 631 31.33 2.43 37.50
N ALA A 632 30.37 2.32 38.41
CA ALA A 632 28.97 2.70 38.22
C ALA A 632 28.57 3.77 39.24
N MET A 633 28.76 5.03 38.89
CA MET A 633 28.51 6.17 39.76
C MET A 633 27.25 6.91 39.29
N GLY A 634 26.09 6.49 39.78
CA GLY A 634 24.81 7.14 39.52
C GLY A 634 24.60 8.39 40.38
N THR A 635 23.41 8.98 40.26
CA THR A 635 22.96 10.08 41.12
C THR A 635 21.54 9.82 41.60
N GLU A 636 21.05 10.58 42.59
CA GLU A 636 19.67 10.47 43.06
C GLU A 636 18.64 10.72 41.94
N GLU A 637 18.89 11.71 41.09
CA GLU A 637 18.02 12.07 39.97
C GLU A 637 18.12 11.05 38.82
N LYS A 638 19.33 10.53 38.57
CA LYS A 638 19.65 9.59 37.50
C LYS A 638 20.38 8.36 38.06
N PRO A 639 19.67 7.47 38.75
CA PRO A 639 20.26 6.23 39.25
C PRO A 639 20.61 5.30 38.10
N ILE A 640 21.64 4.46 38.29
CA ILE A 640 21.99 3.40 37.33
C ILE A 640 21.19 2.16 37.68
N ALA A 641 20.51 1.56 36.71
CA ALA A 641 19.67 0.39 36.95
C ALA A 641 20.24 -0.87 36.30
N PHE A 642 20.38 -1.95 37.08
CA PHE A 642 20.65 -3.30 36.62
C PHE A 642 19.43 -4.16 36.94
N VAL A 643 18.72 -4.60 35.91
CA VAL A 643 17.41 -5.24 36.06
C VAL A 643 17.31 -6.46 35.16
N SER A 644 16.40 -7.39 35.47
CA SER A 644 16.05 -8.41 34.50
C SER A 644 15.36 -7.77 33.30
N LYS A 645 15.59 -8.28 32.09
CA LYS A 645 14.82 -7.89 30.89
C LYS A 645 13.31 -8.07 31.05
N LEU A 646 12.89 -8.87 32.02
CA LEU A 646 11.49 -9.16 32.30
C LEU A 646 10.92 -8.29 33.43
N ASP A 647 11.69 -7.37 34.04
CA ASP A 647 11.20 -6.47 35.09
C ASP A 647 10.13 -5.51 34.52
N ALA A 648 8.92 -5.57 35.08
CA ALA A 648 7.77 -4.79 34.64
C ALA A 648 7.92 -3.29 34.92
N ASP A 649 8.68 -2.90 35.96
CA ASP A 649 8.94 -1.49 36.28
C ASP A 649 9.86 -0.84 35.22
N TYR A 650 10.51 -1.66 34.38
CA TYR A 650 11.40 -1.24 33.30
C TYR A 650 10.92 -1.68 31.91
N GLY A 651 9.61 -1.92 31.77
CA GLY A 651 8.93 -2.19 30.50
C GLY A 651 8.87 -3.66 30.07
N GLY A 652 9.37 -4.58 30.91
CA GLY A 652 9.28 -6.02 30.65
C GLY A 652 7.89 -6.62 30.92
N PRO A 653 7.62 -7.86 30.46
CA PRO A 653 6.33 -8.54 30.66
C PRO A 653 6.07 -9.05 32.09
N GLY A 654 7.01 -8.86 33.03
CA GLY A 654 6.94 -9.31 34.41
C GLY A 654 7.69 -10.62 34.69
N ILE A 655 8.25 -10.71 35.89
CA ILE A 655 8.90 -11.91 36.45
C ILE A 655 7.84 -12.90 36.92
N LYS A 656 7.89 -14.14 36.44
CA LYS A 656 6.97 -15.22 36.84
C LYS A 656 7.63 -16.25 37.73
N THR A 657 8.90 -16.54 37.48
CA THR A 657 9.67 -17.51 38.27
C THR A 657 11.10 -17.00 38.50
N ILE A 658 11.82 -17.61 39.44
CA ILE A 658 13.24 -17.28 39.69
C ILE A 658 14.16 -17.52 38.48
N THR A 659 13.72 -18.32 37.50
CA THR A 659 14.47 -18.53 36.24
C THR A 659 14.28 -17.41 35.24
N ASP A 660 13.43 -16.43 35.55
CA ASP A 660 13.24 -15.21 34.76
C ASP A 660 14.22 -14.10 35.18
N CYS A 661 14.90 -14.27 36.31
CA CYS A 661 15.94 -13.38 36.81
C CYS A 661 17.22 -13.47 35.96
N TRP A 662 17.98 -12.38 35.93
CA TRP A 662 19.37 -12.39 35.44
C TRP A 662 20.31 -12.86 36.56
N GLU A 663 21.56 -13.19 36.25
CA GLU A 663 22.42 -13.87 37.23
C GLU A 663 22.94 -12.93 38.31
N GLY A 664 23.42 -11.74 37.96
CA GLY A 664 23.88 -10.72 38.91
C GLY A 664 25.24 -10.14 38.53
N ILE A 665 25.89 -9.49 39.49
CA ILE A 665 27.24 -8.94 39.37
C ILE A 665 28.20 -9.85 40.16
N ASN A 666 29.23 -10.35 39.49
CA ASN A 666 30.23 -11.23 40.07
C ASN A 666 31.60 -10.55 40.10
N VAL A 667 31.98 -10.04 41.26
CA VAL A 667 33.27 -9.40 41.49
C VAL A 667 34.29 -10.47 41.86
N SER A 668 35.15 -10.79 40.91
CA SER A 668 36.21 -11.79 41.05
C SER A 668 37.27 -11.34 42.07
N PRO A 669 38.17 -12.22 42.55
CA PRO A 669 39.16 -11.88 43.58
C PRO A 669 40.10 -10.72 43.21
N THR A 670 40.32 -10.46 41.92
CA THR A 670 41.12 -9.33 41.42
C THR A 670 40.29 -8.11 41.08
N GLY A 671 38.96 -8.24 41.08
CA GLY A 671 38.03 -7.22 40.62
C GLY A 671 37.73 -6.17 41.68
N GLU A 672 37.29 -5.00 41.22
CA GLU A 672 36.81 -3.91 42.04
C GLU A 672 35.45 -3.41 41.55
N LEU A 673 34.47 -3.33 42.44
CA LEU A 673 33.18 -2.68 42.20
C LEU A 673 33.15 -1.33 42.92
N ILE A 674 32.91 -0.26 42.16
CA ILE A 674 32.66 1.08 42.69
C ILE A 674 31.25 1.45 42.26
N GLY A 675 30.32 1.46 43.22
CA GLY A 675 28.89 1.65 42.97
C GLY A 675 28.27 2.72 43.85
N ASP A 676 27.61 3.69 43.25
CA ASP A 676 26.81 4.70 43.97
C ASP A 676 25.46 4.92 43.26
N TYR A 677 24.37 5.09 44.02
CA TYR A 677 23.01 5.25 43.50
C TYR A 677 22.59 4.18 42.47
N LEU A 678 22.84 2.91 42.79
CA LEU A 678 22.44 1.79 41.94
C LEU A 678 21.03 1.29 42.28
N LYS A 679 20.34 0.73 41.29
CA LYS A 679 19.10 -0.05 41.45
C LYS A 679 19.31 -1.44 40.87
N ILE A 680 19.37 -2.46 41.72
CA ILE A 680 19.59 -3.85 41.33
C ILE A 680 18.31 -4.64 41.62
N ARG A 681 17.72 -5.21 40.57
CA ARG A 681 16.39 -5.83 40.68
C ARG A 681 16.34 -7.16 39.95
N ASP A 682 15.54 -8.08 40.50
CA ASP A 682 15.19 -9.36 39.88
C ASP A 682 16.43 -10.14 39.40
N ALA A 683 17.45 -10.22 40.26
CA ALA A 683 18.73 -10.88 40.03
C ALA A 683 18.85 -12.21 40.82
N GLY A 684 19.95 -12.95 40.62
CA GLY A 684 20.20 -14.24 41.24
C GLY A 684 19.51 -15.39 40.50
N TYR A 685 19.79 -15.59 39.23
CA TYR A 685 19.34 -16.78 38.49
C TYR A 685 19.70 -18.08 39.27
N TYR A 686 18.72 -18.98 39.46
CA TYR A 686 18.73 -20.21 40.31
C TYR A 686 18.46 -20.04 41.83
N ILE A 687 18.05 -21.13 42.48
CA ILE A 687 17.80 -21.17 43.94
C ILE A 687 19.11 -20.83 44.68
N ASN A 688 19.06 -19.84 45.58
CA ASN A 688 20.21 -19.25 46.27
C ASN A 688 21.17 -18.42 45.39
N GLY A 689 20.71 -17.94 44.23
CA GLY A 689 21.46 -16.98 43.41
C GLY A 689 21.77 -15.69 44.18
N VAL A 690 22.74 -14.90 43.70
CA VAL A 690 23.26 -13.72 44.40
C VAL A 690 23.23 -12.52 43.47
N SER A 691 22.67 -11.40 43.92
CA SER A 691 22.62 -10.18 43.09
C SER A 691 23.99 -9.52 42.95
N ILE A 692 24.75 -9.46 44.03
CA ILE A 692 26.15 -9.02 44.03
C ILE A 692 27.00 -10.03 44.80
N ASN A 693 27.80 -10.81 44.08
CA ASN A 693 28.79 -11.71 44.64
C ASN A 693 30.15 -11.03 44.70
N ILE A 694 30.71 -10.86 45.89
CA ILE A 694 31.93 -10.08 46.13
C ILE A 694 33.03 -11.01 46.64
N GLN A 695 34.02 -11.26 45.77
CA GLN A 695 35.26 -12.00 46.08
C GLN A 695 36.50 -11.09 46.08
N GLY A 696 36.41 -9.94 45.39
CA GLY A 696 37.43 -8.88 45.38
C GLY A 696 36.98 -7.65 46.18
N LYS A 697 37.40 -6.48 45.74
CA LYS A 697 37.17 -5.20 46.43
C LYS A 697 35.81 -4.60 46.05
N ALA A 698 35.12 -3.97 47.00
CA ALA A 698 33.84 -3.32 46.68
C ALA A 698 33.51 -2.13 47.57
N TYR A 699 33.04 -1.05 46.94
CA TYR A 699 32.45 0.11 47.60
C TYR A 699 31.06 0.33 47.02
N LEU A 700 30.04 0.17 47.86
CA LEU A 700 28.64 0.37 47.49
C LEU A 700 28.01 1.41 48.41
N SER A 701 27.46 2.46 47.82
CA SER A 701 26.70 3.48 48.53
C SER A 701 25.35 3.82 47.89
N ASN A 702 24.41 4.31 48.70
CA ASN A 702 23.13 4.87 48.27
C ASN A 702 22.32 3.94 47.31
N THR A 703 22.50 2.63 47.44
CA THR A 703 22.05 1.63 46.46
C THR A 703 20.79 0.91 46.95
N GLU A 704 19.95 0.48 46.01
CA GLU A 704 18.77 -0.32 46.26
C GLU A 704 18.90 -1.71 45.62
N ILE A 705 18.64 -2.77 46.40
CA ILE A 705 18.60 -4.16 45.93
C ILE A 705 17.23 -4.76 46.28
N LYS A 706 16.54 -5.31 45.28
CA LYS A 706 15.18 -5.82 45.44
C LYS A 706 14.94 -7.14 44.69
N ASN A 707 14.05 -7.98 45.23
CA ASN A 707 13.43 -9.13 44.55
C ASN A 707 14.45 -10.15 44.00
N SER A 708 15.57 -10.30 44.70
CA SER A 708 16.59 -11.27 44.33
C SER A 708 16.17 -12.67 44.76
N SER A 709 16.43 -13.70 43.95
CA SER A 709 15.94 -15.05 44.24
C SER A 709 16.56 -15.69 45.49
N GLY A 710 17.75 -15.20 45.89
CA GLY A 710 18.55 -15.73 46.98
C GLY A 710 19.12 -14.63 47.85
N LYS A 711 20.41 -14.31 47.68
CA LYS A 711 21.12 -13.33 48.51
C LYS A 711 21.14 -11.97 47.80
N GLY A 712 20.94 -10.89 48.55
CA GLY A 712 21.17 -9.54 48.03
C GLY A 712 22.66 -9.32 47.77
N ILE A 713 23.47 -9.45 48.82
CA ILE A 713 24.93 -9.34 48.73
C ILE A 713 25.57 -10.57 49.37
N SER A 714 26.54 -11.19 48.70
CA SER A 714 27.38 -12.24 49.29
C SER A 714 28.84 -11.80 49.30
N ILE A 715 29.49 -11.86 50.46
CA ILE A 715 30.86 -11.44 50.68
C ILE A 715 31.70 -12.66 51.05
N THR A 716 32.59 -13.04 50.13
CA THR A 716 33.64 -14.06 50.34
C THR A 716 35.04 -13.48 50.16
N SER A 717 35.11 -12.15 50.09
CA SER A 717 36.31 -11.38 49.80
C SER A 717 37.38 -11.47 50.88
N ASN A 718 38.63 -11.36 50.44
CA ASN A 718 39.80 -11.16 51.30
C ASN A 718 40.31 -9.71 51.27
N ASP A 719 39.65 -8.83 50.51
CA ASP A 719 39.96 -7.41 50.32
C ASP A 719 38.92 -6.54 51.03
N ASP A 720 39.08 -5.22 50.96
CA ASP A 720 38.19 -4.25 51.59
C ASP A 720 36.81 -4.23 50.92
N VAL A 721 35.77 -4.32 51.75
CA VAL A 721 34.37 -4.23 51.33
C VAL A 721 33.64 -3.23 52.20
N LYS A 722 33.07 -2.19 51.57
CA LYS A 722 32.25 -1.17 52.25
C LYS A 722 30.86 -1.10 51.64
N ILE A 723 29.84 -1.30 52.47
CA ILE A 723 28.42 -1.24 52.14
C ILE A 723 27.77 -0.16 53.02
N LYS A 724 27.41 0.98 52.42
CA LYS A 724 26.91 2.16 53.13
C LYS A 724 25.57 2.62 52.58
N ASN A 725 24.57 2.89 53.44
CA ASN A 725 23.28 3.44 52.99
C ASN A 725 22.62 2.62 51.86
N VAL A 726 22.74 1.29 51.92
CA VAL A 726 22.12 0.36 50.98
C VAL A 726 20.78 -0.12 51.53
N LYS A 727 19.77 -0.15 50.66
CA LYS A 727 18.43 -0.66 50.96
C LYS A 727 18.26 -2.02 50.31
N ILE A 728 18.04 -3.06 51.10
CA ILE A 728 17.86 -4.43 50.61
C ILE A 728 16.51 -4.95 51.07
N TYR A 729 15.67 -5.41 50.14
CA TYR A 729 14.37 -5.95 50.50
C TYR A 729 13.82 -7.03 49.57
N ASN A 730 12.98 -7.90 50.13
CA ASN A 730 12.38 -9.06 49.45
C ASN A 730 13.43 -10.03 48.87
N VAL A 731 14.37 -10.47 49.71
CA VAL A 731 15.39 -11.48 49.35
C VAL A 731 15.45 -12.57 50.42
N LEU A 732 16.06 -13.72 50.14
CA LEU A 732 16.25 -14.76 51.17
C LEU A 732 17.25 -14.30 52.22
N VAL A 733 18.42 -13.79 51.82
CA VAL A 733 19.41 -13.25 52.75
C VAL A 733 19.81 -11.86 52.29
N GLY A 734 19.64 -10.84 53.13
CA GLY A 734 20.01 -9.47 52.78
C GLY A 734 21.50 -9.36 52.47
N ILE A 735 22.33 -9.60 53.47
CA ILE A 735 23.79 -9.66 53.35
C ILE A 735 24.31 -10.97 53.94
N HIS A 736 25.18 -11.65 53.21
CA HIS A 736 25.81 -12.90 53.61
C HIS A 736 27.34 -12.73 53.69
N ILE A 737 27.93 -12.97 54.86
CA ILE A 737 29.38 -12.94 55.07
C ILE A 737 29.89 -14.36 55.28
N ASN A 738 30.82 -14.79 54.43
CA ASN A 738 31.45 -16.09 54.50
C ASN A 738 32.90 -16.02 54.01
N THR A 739 33.76 -15.41 54.82
CA THR A 739 35.18 -15.24 54.49
C THR A 739 36.06 -15.63 55.68
N THR A 740 37.29 -16.07 55.40
CA THR A 740 38.35 -16.24 56.41
C THR A 740 39.49 -15.23 56.22
N GLY A 741 39.30 -14.26 55.33
CA GLY A 741 40.29 -13.27 54.91
C GLY A 741 40.66 -12.21 55.94
N ALA A 742 41.60 -11.35 55.54
CA ALA A 742 42.12 -10.24 56.35
C ALA A 742 41.58 -8.86 55.93
N GLY A 743 40.81 -8.77 54.86
CA GLY A 743 40.20 -7.52 54.39
C GLY A 743 39.17 -6.94 55.37
N ASN A 744 39.00 -5.62 55.34
CA ASN A 744 38.08 -4.94 56.23
C ASN A 744 36.66 -4.95 55.65
N ILE A 745 35.67 -5.31 56.47
CA ILE A 745 34.26 -5.30 56.07
C ILE A 745 33.51 -4.25 56.89
N ILE A 746 33.02 -3.21 56.21
CA ILE A 746 32.27 -2.11 56.82
C ILE A 746 30.84 -2.13 56.28
N ILE A 747 29.86 -2.32 57.17
CA ILE A 747 28.43 -2.34 56.88
C ILE A 747 27.77 -1.28 57.74
N GLU A 748 27.50 -0.11 57.16
CA GLU A 748 26.99 1.05 57.89
C GLU A 748 25.75 1.70 57.26
N ASP A 749 24.85 2.24 58.08
CA ASP A 749 23.69 3.02 57.64
C ASP A 749 22.70 2.27 56.70
N ASN A 750 22.73 0.93 56.65
CA ASN A 750 21.93 0.17 55.71
C ASN A 750 20.51 -0.10 56.24
N THR A 751 19.55 -0.30 55.34
CA THR A 751 18.19 -0.75 55.68
C THR A 751 17.93 -2.11 55.06
N ILE A 752 17.73 -3.14 55.88
CA ILE A 752 17.48 -4.51 55.42
C ILE A 752 16.10 -4.94 55.91
N LYS A 753 15.16 -5.09 54.97
CA LYS A 753 13.74 -5.23 55.25
C LYS A 753 13.11 -6.41 54.54
N SER A 754 12.14 -7.09 55.18
CA SER A 754 11.33 -8.12 54.53
C SER A 754 12.17 -9.20 53.84
N CYS A 755 13.31 -9.54 54.45
CA CYS A 755 14.15 -10.64 54.01
C CYS A 755 13.87 -11.86 54.88
N TYR A 756 14.19 -13.07 54.40
CA TYR A 756 14.11 -14.24 55.27
C TYR A 756 15.13 -14.13 56.41
N THR A 757 16.38 -13.79 56.12
CA THR A 757 17.39 -13.37 57.09
C THR A 757 17.98 -12.02 56.68
N GLY A 758 18.12 -11.10 57.62
CA GLY A 758 18.67 -9.76 57.32
C GLY A 758 20.17 -9.83 56.99
N LEU A 759 20.99 -10.12 57.99
CA LEU A 759 22.43 -10.30 57.88
C LEU A 759 22.83 -11.68 58.41
N GLU A 760 23.55 -12.47 57.63
CA GLU A 760 24.07 -13.79 58.02
C GLU A 760 25.60 -13.79 58.01
N ILE A 761 26.23 -14.09 59.14
CA ILE A 761 27.68 -14.23 59.30
C ILE A 761 28.00 -15.70 59.55
N ASN A 762 28.44 -16.41 58.51
CA ASN A 762 28.78 -17.82 58.59
C ASN A 762 30.25 -18.06 58.92
N GLN A 763 31.15 -17.25 58.35
CA GLN A 763 32.58 -17.28 58.62
C GLN A 763 33.13 -15.86 58.56
N PHE A 764 34.04 -15.54 59.48
CA PHE A 764 34.80 -14.30 59.46
C PHE A 764 36.23 -14.52 59.96
N GLY A 765 37.19 -13.90 59.27
CA GLY A 765 38.63 -14.02 59.51
C GLY A 765 39.17 -13.08 60.57
N ILE A 766 40.36 -12.53 60.32
CA ILE A 766 41.11 -11.66 61.25
C ILE A 766 41.08 -10.17 60.86
N GLY A 767 40.40 -9.81 59.78
CA GLY A 767 40.23 -8.41 59.37
C GLY A 767 39.35 -7.60 60.33
N GLU A 768 39.24 -6.30 60.10
CA GLU A 768 38.32 -5.45 60.86
C GLU A 768 36.90 -5.60 60.32
N LEU A 769 35.94 -5.96 61.19
CA LEU A 769 34.51 -5.91 60.89
C LEU A 769 33.92 -4.68 61.56
N SER A 770 32.99 -3.98 60.89
CA SER A 770 32.13 -2.95 61.46
C SER A 770 30.70 -3.13 60.97
N ILE A 771 29.74 -3.22 61.89
CA ILE A 771 28.31 -3.30 61.61
C ILE A 771 27.61 -2.23 62.46
N ASP A 772 27.45 -1.03 61.91
CA ASP A 772 27.05 0.17 62.64
C ASP A 772 25.82 0.84 62.04
N ASN A 773 24.90 1.32 62.88
CA ASN A 773 23.75 2.14 62.47
C ASN A 773 22.85 1.53 61.36
N ASN A 774 22.75 0.19 61.29
CA ASN A 774 21.88 -0.47 60.33
C ASN A 774 20.47 -0.68 60.90
N ILE A 775 19.47 -0.70 60.04
CA ILE A 775 18.05 -0.88 60.39
C ILE A 775 17.55 -2.21 59.81
N PHE A 776 17.11 -3.11 60.68
CA PHE A 776 16.55 -4.42 60.32
C PHE A 776 15.05 -4.44 60.59
N ILE A 777 14.23 -4.56 59.54
CA ILE A 777 12.77 -4.38 59.64
C ILE A 777 12.02 -5.60 59.09
N SER A 778 11.12 -6.18 59.88
CA SER A 778 10.19 -7.21 59.38
C SER A 778 10.86 -8.38 58.65
N ASN A 779 12.03 -8.82 59.10
CA ASN A 779 12.68 -10.03 58.56
C ASN A 779 12.02 -11.28 59.16
N GLU A 780 11.85 -12.33 58.35
CA GLU A 780 10.98 -13.49 58.64
C GLU A 780 11.64 -14.59 59.49
N ARG A 781 12.95 -14.53 59.72
CA ARG A 781 13.68 -15.48 60.56
C ARG A 781 14.52 -14.77 61.60
N TYR A 782 15.61 -14.14 61.16
CA TYR A 782 16.56 -13.45 62.02
C TYR A 782 16.95 -12.10 61.40
N PRO A 783 16.97 -10.99 62.17
CA PRO A 783 17.55 -9.75 61.66
C PRO A 783 19.05 -9.89 61.45
N VAL A 784 19.76 -10.47 62.42
CA VAL A 784 21.20 -10.78 62.34
C VAL A 784 21.41 -12.20 62.88
N TYR A 785 22.07 -13.05 62.11
CA TYR A 785 22.44 -14.41 62.49
C TYR A 785 23.97 -14.57 62.45
N ILE A 786 24.54 -15.17 63.49
CA ILE A 786 25.99 -15.34 63.65
C ILE A 786 26.28 -16.80 64.01
N ASN A 787 27.06 -17.47 63.16
CA ASN A 787 27.53 -18.84 63.39
C ASN A 787 28.85 -18.85 64.16
N LEU A 788 28.80 -19.19 65.44
CA LEU A 788 29.97 -19.20 66.35
C LEU A 788 31.04 -20.23 65.94
N TYR A 789 30.67 -21.30 65.23
CA TYR A 789 31.64 -22.28 64.73
C TYR A 789 32.56 -21.71 63.64
N GLY A 790 32.17 -20.64 62.96
CA GLY A 790 32.92 -20.08 61.83
C GLY A 790 33.82 -18.91 62.17
N LEU A 791 33.84 -18.46 63.42
CA LEU A 791 34.53 -17.23 63.81
C LEU A 791 35.97 -17.52 64.24
N ASN A 792 36.93 -16.79 63.66
CA ASN A 792 38.34 -16.86 64.03
C ASN A 792 38.81 -15.64 64.85
N SER A 793 37.93 -14.69 65.12
CA SER A 793 38.20 -13.47 65.90
C SER A 793 36.96 -13.04 66.69
N SER A 794 37.15 -12.23 67.74
CA SER A 794 36.06 -11.62 68.50
C SER A 794 35.79 -10.21 67.97
N PHE A 795 34.60 -9.99 67.39
CA PHE A 795 34.21 -8.73 66.75
C PHE A 795 32.84 -8.21 67.23
N PHE A 796 32.31 -8.72 68.34
CA PHE A 796 30.97 -8.31 68.80
C PHE A 796 30.88 -6.83 69.17
N SER A 797 31.97 -6.24 69.68
CA SER A 797 32.08 -4.80 69.93
C SER A 797 31.93 -3.93 68.69
N CYS A 798 32.04 -4.55 67.51
CA CYS A 798 31.88 -3.88 66.24
C CYS A 798 30.43 -3.86 65.73
N ILE A 799 29.53 -4.59 66.39
CA ILE A 799 28.09 -4.60 66.11
C ILE A 799 27.42 -3.62 67.06
N LYS A 800 27.15 -2.40 66.62
CA LYS A 800 26.67 -1.31 67.49
C LYS A 800 25.65 -0.41 66.80
N ASN A 801 24.86 0.32 67.59
CA ASN A 801 23.84 1.28 67.15
C ASN A 801 22.81 0.75 66.11
N ASN A 802 22.67 -0.57 65.97
CA ASN A 802 21.72 -1.15 65.03
C ASN A 802 20.30 -1.12 65.60
N THR A 803 19.32 -0.86 64.73
CA THR A 803 17.90 -0.77 65.09
C THR A 803 17.14 -2.00 64.57
N TYR A 804 16.35 -2.64 65.43
CA TYR A 804 15.58 -3.84 65.11
C TYR A 804 14.09 -3.55 65.29
N ILE A 805 13.29 -3.73 64.23
CA ILE A 805 11.88 -3.37 64.21
C ILE A 805 11.04 -4.52 63.65
N ASP A 806 10.24 -5.14 64.51
CA ASP A 806 9.19 -6.09 64.13
C ASP A 806 9.71 -7.29 63.30
N ASN A 807 10.91 -7.76 63.61
CA ASN A 807 11.44 -8.99 63.04
C ASN A 807 10.75 -10.17 63.74
N ILE A 808 10.10 -11.04 62.97
CA ILE A 808 9.26 -12.11 63.50
C ILE A 808 9.69 -13.39 62.81
N ASN A 809 10.07 -14.41 63.59
CA ASN A 809 10.43 -15.69 63.02
C ASN A 809 9.20 -16.42 62.45
N ASN A 810 9.42 -17.47 61.66
CA ASN A 810 8.35 -18.33 61.10
C ASN A 810 7.35 -18.91 62.14
N GLU A 811 7.67 -18.88 63.43
CA GLU A 811 6.81 -19.36 64.52
C GLU A 811 5.99 -18.22 65.17
N GLY A 812 6.06 -17.00 64.63
CA GLY A 812 5.36 -15.82 65.17
C GLY A 812 6.06 -15.17 66.36
N THR A 813 7.29 -15.57 66.68
CA THR A 813 8.07 -15.02 67.79
C THR A 813 8.87 -13.82 67.34
N LYS A 814 8.75 -12.72 68.09
CA LYS A 814 9.51 -11.48 67.84
C LYS A 814 10.99 -11.66 68.22
N PHE A 815 11.89 -11.43 67.26
CA PHE A 815 13.35 -11.52 67.39
C PHE A 815 14.02 -10.19 66.98
N ASP A 816 13.94 -9.17 67.84
CA ASP A 816 14.55 -7.86 67.62
C ASP A 816 15.96 -7.76 68.25
N SER A 817 16.80 -8.77 68.00
CA SER A 817 18.19 -8.81 68.44
C SER A 817 19.04 -9.76 67.58
N PRO A 818 20.39 -9.66 67.59
CA PRO A 818 21.26 -10.66 66.99
C PRO A 818 21.08 -12.05 67.62
N VAL A 819 21.16 -13.08 66.78
CA VAL A 819 21.07 -14.50 67.19
C VAL A 819 22.42 -15.17 67.01
N LEU A 820 22.91 -15.81 68.07
CA LEU A 820 24.16 -16.57 68.09
C LEU A 820 23.86 -18.06 68.09
N LEU A 821 24.48 -18.82 67.18
CA LEU A 821 24.32 -20.28 67.11
C LEU A 821 25.68 -20.99 67.11
N GLY A 822 25.81 -22.03 67.93
CA GLY A 822 26.95 -22.96 67.91
C GLY A 822 27.90 -22.82 69.09
N ALA A 823 29.05 -23.49 69.01
CA ALA A 823 30.11 -23.40 70.01
C ALA A 823 31.27 -22.54 69.48
N PRO A 824 31.79 -21.60 70.27
CA PRO A 824 32.89 -20.73 69.85
C PRO A 824 34.20 -21.49 69.69
N LYS A 825 34.98 -21.13 68.66
CA LYS A 825 36.34 -21.68 68.43
C LYS A 825 37.46 -20.87 69.09
N VAL A 826 37.16 -19.63 69.47
CA VAL A 826 38.07 -18.66 70.08
C VAL A 826 37.38 -18.01 71.28
N ASP A 827 38.13 -17.40 72.18
CA ASP A 827 37.54 -16.61 73.27
C ASP A 827 36.74 -15.44 72.69
N LEU A 828 35.47 -15.30 73.09
CA LEU A 828 34.57 -14.26 72.63
C LEU A 828 34.29 -13.27 73.76
N THR A 829 34.49 -11.98 73.48
CA THR A 829 34.02 -10.90 74.34
C THR A 829 32.75 -10.33 73.73
N ILE A 830 31.65 -10.37 74.49
CA ILE A 830 30.39 -9.68 74.16
C ILE A 830 30.40 -8.39 74.97
N SER A 831 30.35 -7.23 74.31
CA SER A 831 30.17 -5.94 74.96
C SER A 831 28.69 -5.56 75.02
N GLU A 832 28.34 -4.62 75.90
CA GLU A 832 26.98 -4.07 76.03
C GLU A 832 26.45 -3.44 74.75
#